data_AF-A0A1Y1RED3-F1
#
_entry.id   AF-A0A1Y1RED3-F1
#
_cell.length_a   1.000
_cell.length_b   1.000
_cell.length_c   1.000
_cell.angle_alpha   90.00
_cell.angle_beta   90.00
_cell.angle_gamma   90.00
#
_symmetry.space_group_name_H-M   'P 1'
#
loop_
_entity.id
_entity.type
_entity.pdbx_description
1 polymer ?
#
loop_
_entity_poly.entity_id
_entity_poly.type
_entity_poly.pdbx_seq_one_letter_code
_entity_poly.pdbx_strand_id
1 'polypeptide(L)'
;MRKLNKMGLFSGLYIFIIISHCSAQDATNRVLENSSYFSALDSALSAIRMDRSDIVLSRDYVARDPFRLTIVENLFPRPLDSVNIADSLAQAISKHYSDPDSLFSAIAEIQDIPWEPPRIESRAMPADLQNALIMLKKEAGSDSFLTRSEQERLRKIPDKIALLLAPWLVAATEAHRLIKQASDVFSLKERVFVGEFAHSNLSRESEGNPGDIESIQMNLAKLRENELETIRKQKEFVQIVSKYDRLSLIKAAYLIYSQHTKNLLEQLAAEAASLEEAIYFPTRLGEIAIGTQLSDHYDKDYLLIIDPCGDDLYTGGISVQPDSLLFGNGFIRVIYDAGGNDVYRGQDYCQGAGVNGVGLLIDKGGDDVYSARQFCQGAGLFGVGMLIDEAGDDAYHAETGAQGFGAFGFGMLVDLDGSDLRQAQFLSQGVGYCQGFGFLFDRKGYDRYVTQSTYSDILRNADHTETLSQGFGYGMRPYGSGGIGILYDQTGNDLYFADVFGQGSSYWFGFGALIDDHGSDIYSGFDYCQGSGVHLSFGVCLDRSGNDNYRAWGISQGSGHDLAFGTLVDISGDDNYVCQDLSQGGGNANGFSLFVDLSGNDGHIAKGGRTLGYSDTRRTYGMAGIFLDLGGKDFYGSPYGENDAFWTHSTYGVGLDQNKSKKPQAELSEEKNEPDFPEPLGEDVPTLFLQASAAVASYQPIVQPARERLIEMGIDSLGYLLDKLDTEHPREYHALRAIIPKIGKETISILSDSLSSENPRTVSNSIWFMGLVGDSSAAPHLEKFLTHEKRSIRVHCAEALGRSKHPAYESALISLLADSEADVRQRAAWALGRFGTEKSFSPLLQALKDSRQIVRHSAENSLASLHSGLDPQDKDSKILRKRIHNALKNADFPNRQHLIRMLGRADDCQNPKNLGEIKKFLQSDVWESRAAAVEALGYIKHEKAKDILEDIDLSQEHPRVRTAVESILSK
;
A
#
# COMPACT_ATOMS: atom_id res chain seq x y z
N MET A 1 27.42 -24.32 4.37
CA MET A 1 27.08 -22.94 4.81
C MET A 1 27.82 -21.86 4.02
N ARG A 2 29.14 -21.64 4.17
CA ARG A 2 29.87 -20.63 3.36
C ARG A 2 29.83 -20.81 1.83
N LYS A 3 29.68 -22.03 1.32
CA LYS A 3 29.51 -22.30 -0.13
C LYS A 3 28.08 -22.05 -0.65
N LEU A 4 27.07 -22.05 0.21
CA LEU A 4 25.66 -21.80 -0.15
C LEU A 4 25.35 -20.29 -0.23
N ASN A 5 26.14 -19.46 0.47
CA ASN A 5 26.08 -17.99 0.42
C ASN A 5 26.39 -17.36 -0.95
N LYS A 6 26.89 -18.14 -1.92
CA LYS A 6 27.25 -17.64 -3.26
C LYS A 6 26.16 -17.85 -4.32
N MET A 7 25.05 -18.53 -4.01
CA MET A 7 24.06 -18.96 -5.03
C MET A 7 22.69 -18.27 -4.96
N GLY A 8 22.49 -17.26 -4.10
CA GLY A 8 21.29 -16.39 -4.15
C GLY A 8 19.93 -17.10 -3.98
N LEU A 9 19.91 -18.29 -3.38
CA LEU A 9 18.73 -19.18 -3.31
C LEU A 9 17.99 -19.12 -1.95
N PHE A 10 18.20 -18.09 -1.14
CA PHE A 10 17.73 -18.07 0.25
C PHE A 10 16.32 -17.50 0.48
N SER A 11 15.69 -16.78 -0.46
CA SER A 11 14.41 -16.08 -0.19
C SER A 11 13.21 -16.98 0.08
N GLY A 12 13.22 -18.24 -0.37
CA GLY A 12 12.09 -19.18 -0.18
C GLY A 12 12.06 -19.92 1.16
N LEU A 13 13.18 -19.96 1.90
CA LEU A 13 13.27 -20.67 3.18
C LEU A 13 12.85 -19.79 4.38
N TYR A 14 12.93 -18.46 4.25
CA TYR A 14 12.70 -17.50 5.32
C TYR A 14 11.21 -17.27 5.63
N ILE A 15 10.38 -17.11 4.59
CA ILE A 15 8.90 -17.14 4.74
C ILE A 15 8.46 -18.48 5.35
N PHE A 16 9.15 -19.58 5.03
CA PHE A 16 8.86 -20.88 5.61
C PHE A 16 9.14 -20.93 7.12
N ILE A 17 10.13 -20.18 7.65
CA ILE A 17 10.48 -20.16 9.08
C ILE A 17 9.42 -19.39 9.89
N ILE A 18 8.96 -18.23 9.40
CA ILE A 18 7.82 -17.51 9.99
C ILE A 18 6.55 -18.38 9.94
N ILE A 19 6.30 -19.08 8.82
CA ILE A 19 5.15 -19.98 8.64
C ILE A 19 5.25 -21.28 9.46
N SER A 20 6.45 -21.75 9.81
CA SER A 20 6.67 -23.07 10.46
C SER A 20 6.85 -23.04 11.97
N HIS A 21 6.87 -21.86 12.60
CA HIS A 21 6.91 -21.72 14.07
C HIS A 21 5.50 -21.57 14.71
N CYS A 22 4.42 -21.53 13.92
CA CYS A 22 3.05 -21.69 14.42
C CYS A 22 2.72 -23.19 14.55
N SER A 23 2.03 -23.53 15.65
CA SER A 23 1.76 -24.91 16.05
C SER A 23 0.77 -25.60 15.10
N ALA A 24 0.70 -26.93 15.14
CA ALA A 24 -0.24 -27.71 14.33
C ALA A 24 -1.74 -27.46 14.66
N GLN A 25 -2.06 -26.74 15.73
CA GLN A 25 -3.42 -26.27 16.04
C GLN A 25 -3.78 -24.96 15.31
N ASP A 26 -2.78 -24.17 14.90
CA ASP A 26 -2.95 -22.89 14.18
C ASP A 26 -3.24 -23.08 12.68
N ALA A 27 -3.05 -24.30 12.15
CA ALA A 27 -3.29 -24.62 10.74
C ALA A 27 -4.78 -24.56 10.35
N THR A 28 -5.70 -24.76 11.31
CA THR A 28 -7.14 -24.77 11.07
C THR A 28 -7.75 -23.39 10.80
N ASN A 29 -7.06 -22.30 11.17
CA ASN A 29 -7.54 -20.91 11.08
C ASN A 29 -6.89 -20.08 9.97
N ARG A 30 -6.07 -20.69 9.10
CA ARG A 30 -5.50 -19.96 7.95
C ARG A 30 -6.56 -19.81 6.87
N VAL A 31 -7.03 -18.58 6.64
CA VAL A 31 -7.97 -18.17 5.56
C VAL A 31 -7.70 -18.93 4.25
N LEU A 32 -6.43 -19.05 3.87
CA LEU A 32 -5.99 -19.63 2.61
C LEU A 32 -5.84 -21.17 2.62
N GLU A 33 -6.04 -21.87 3.73
CA GLU A 33 -6.12 -23.35 3.71
C GLU A 33 -7.56 -23.83 3.42
N ASN A 34 -8.54 -22.91 3.37
CA ASN A 34 -9.91 -23.24 3.02
C ASN A 34 -10.04 -23.57 1.52
N SER A 35 -10.32 -24.84 1.25
CA SER A 35 -10.52 -25.33 -0.12
C SER A 35 -11.69 -24.64 -0.85
N SER A 36 -12.71 -24.14 -0.12
CA SER A 36 -13.85 -23.44 -0.73
C SER A 36 -13.44 -22.08 -1.29
N TYR A 37 -12.68 -21.29 -0.51
CA TYR A 37 -12.14 -20.00 -0.92
C TYR A 37 -11.37 -20.09 -2.24
N PHE A 38 -10.35 -20.97 -2.31
CA PHE A 38 -9.55 -21.07 -3.52
C PHE A 38 -10.33 -21.64 -4.69
N SER A 39 -11.28 -22.55 -4.45
CA SER A 39 -12.17 -23.07 -5.49
C SER A 39 -13.07 -21.98 -6.07
N ALA A 40 -13.62 -21.11 -5.22
CA ALA A 40 -14.44 -19.99 -5.63
C ALA A 40 -13.63 -18.93 -6.38
N LEU A 41 -12.47 -18.54 -5.86
CA LEU A 41 -11.54 -17.61 -6.52
C LEU A 41 -11.10 -18.14 -7.89
N ASP A 42 -10.70 -19.41 -7.98
CA ASP A 42 -10.32 -20.04 -9.26
C ASP A 42 -11.50 -20.05 -10.25
N SER A 43 -12.73 -20.23 -9.76
CA SER A 43 -13.95 -20.18 -10.57
C SER A 43 -14.24 -18.77 -11.08
N ALA A 44 -14.14 -17.77 -10.22
CA ALA A 44 -14.34 -16.35 -10.54
C ALA A 44 -13.28 -15.85 -11.55
N LEU A 45 -12.00 -16.11 -11.29
CA LEU A 45 -10.89 -15.77 -12.19
C LEU A 45 -11.06 -16.43 -13.56
N SER A 46 -11.40 -17.71 -13.55
CA SER A 46 -11.62 -18.46 -14.78
C SER A 46 -12.72 -17.86 -15.66
N ALA A 47 -13.76 -17.29 -15.06
CA ALA A 47 -14.85 -16.65 -15.80
C ALA A 47 -14.40 -15.38 -16.54
N ILE A 48 -13.41 -14.67 -16.02
CA ILE A 48 -12.71 -13.56 -16.72
C ILE A 48 -11.43 -14.01 -17.43
N ARG A 49 -11.30 -15.33 -17.64
CA ARG A 49 -10.20 -15.97 -18.38
C ARG A 49 -8.83 -15.69 -17.76
N MET A 50 -8.79 -15.56 -16.46
CA MET A 50 -7.59 -15.44 -15.65
C MET A 50 -7.39 -16.70 -14.81
N ASP A 51 -6.17 -16.91 -14.35
CA ASP A 51 -5.88 -17.77 -13.21
C ASP A 51 -5.07 -16.98 -12.17
N ARG A 52 -4.78 -17.60 -11.01
CA ARG A 52 -4.04 -16.94 -9.93
C ARG A 52 -2.66 -16.42 -10.35
N SER A 53 -2.03 -17.03 -11.36
CA SER A 53 -0.72 -16.59 -11.89
C SER A 53 -0.81 -15.33 -12.76
N ASP A 54 -2.02 -14.95 -13.18
CA ASP A 54 -2.25 -13.69 -13.87
C ASP A 54 -2.33 -12.49 -12.90
N ILE A 55 -2.65 -12.72 -11.61
CA ILE A 55 -2.64 -11.69 -10.56
C ILE A 55 -1.20 -11.40 -10.17
N VAL A 56 -0.59 -10.46 -10.88
CA VAL A 56 0.76 -9.97 -10.58
C VAL A 56 0.82 -8.47 -10.82
N LEU A 57 1.61 -7.80 -10.00
CA LEU A 57 1.99 -6.41 -10.19
C LEU A 57 3.41 -6.37 -10.76
N SER A 58 3.64 -5.54 -11.78
CA SER A 58 4.98 -5.38 -12.36
C SER A 58 5.87 -4.58 -11.43
N ARG A 59 7.08 -5.09 -11.14
CA ARG A 59 8.04 -4.44 -10.23
C ARG A 59 8.78 -3.26 -10.85
N ASP A 60 8.80 -3.22 -12.19
CA ASP A 60 9.65 -2.32 -12.97
C ASP A 60 9.02 -0.96 -13.27
N TYR A 61 7.84 -0.65 -12.72
CA TYR A 61 7.25 0.68 -12.88
C TYR A 61 8.13 1.78 -12.28
N VAL A 62 8.82 1.46 -11.17
CA VAL A 62 9.82 2.32 -10.53
C VAL A 62 10.98 1.45 -10.05
N ALA A 63 12.21 1.87 -10.34
CA ALA A 63 13.42 1.18 -9.88
C ALA A 63 13.37 0.97 -8.36
N ARG A 64 13.87 -0.19 -7.90
CA ARG A 64 13.95 -0.49 -6.46
C ARG A 64 14.86 0.51 -5.77
N ASP A 65 14.29 1.29 -4.87
CA ASP A 65 15.03 2.19 -3.98
C ASP A 65 15.57 1.42 -2.76
N PRO A 66 16.52 2.01 -1.99
CA PRO A 66 17.13 1.37 -0.83
C PRO A 66 16.15 1.06 0.31
N PHE A 67 14.95 1.63 0.30
CA PHE A 67 13.97 1.51 1.37
C PHE A 67 12.96 0.38 1.14
N ARG A 68 12.88 -0.17 -0.08
CA ARG A 68 11.92 -1.23 -0.40
C ARG A 68 12.28 -2.55 0.28
N LEU A 69 11.49 -2.87 1.32
CA LEU A 69 11.58 -4.11 2.09
C LEU A 69 11.36 -5.34 1.20
N THR A 70 12.08 -6.41 1.48
CA THR A 70 12.04 -7.66 0.71
C THR A 70 10.69 -8.36 0.80
N ILE A 71 9.99 -8.24 1.95
CA ILE A 71 8.60 -8.73 2.10
C ILE A 71 7.68 -8.07 1.05
N VAL A 72 7.71 -6.74 0.96
CA VAL A 72 6.90 -5.99 -0.03
C VAL A 72 7.30 -6.33 -1.47
N GLU A 73 8.60 -6.43 -1.74
CA GLU A 73 9.13 -6.81 -3.06
C GLU A 73 8.65 -8.22 -3.50
N ASN A 74 8.46 -9.13 -2.54
CA ASN A 74 7.98 -10.49 -2.78
C ASN A 74 6.45 -10.58 -2.99
N LEU A 75 5.68 -9.55 -2.64
CA LEU A 75 4.24 -9.48 -2.87
C LEU A 75 3.87 -9.11 -4.30
N PHE A 76 4.69 -8.33 -5.02
CA PHE A 76 4.43 -8.00 -6.42
C PHE A 76 4.13 -9.20 -7.35
N PRO A 77 4.91 -10.30 -7.35
CA PRO A 77 4.61 -11.47 -8.16
C PRO A 77 3.49 -12.35 -7.58
N ARG A 78 3.09 -12.14 -6.32
CA ARG A 78 2.12 -12.96 -5.59
C ARG A 78 1.30 -12.09 -4.63
N PRO A 79 0.47 -11.16 -5.13
CA PRO A 79 -0.24 -10.22 -4.27
C PRO A 79 -1.19 -10.92 -3.28
N LEU A 80 -1.78 -12.05 -3.69
CA LEU A 80 -2.64 -12.87 -2.84
C LEU A 80 -1.97 -13.39 -1.56
N ASP A 81 -0.64 -13.46 -1.50
CA ASP A 81 0.09 -13.87 -0.29
C ASP A 81 0.00 -12.80 0.82
N SER A 82 -0.48 -11.58 0.54
CA SER A 82 -0.51 -10.46 1.50
C SER A 82 -1.32 -10.77 2.75
N VAL A 83 -2.46 -11.46 2.63
CA VAL A 83 -3.32 -11.82 3.78
C VAL A 83 -2.56 -12.74 4.74
N ASN A 84 -1.97 -13.82 4.22
CA ASN A 84 -1.19 -14.76 5.04
C ASN A 84 0.04 -14.11 5.67
N ILE A 85 0.71 -13.21 4.96
CA ILE A 85 1.88 -12.51 5.50
C ILE A 85 1.43 -11.55 6.61
N ALA A 86 0.37 -10.76 6.41
CA ALA A 86 -0.17 -9.87 7.44
C ALA A 86 -0.50 -10.64 8.73
N ASP A 87 -1.29 -11.71 8.59
CA ASP A 87 -1.67 -12.59 9.70
C ASP A 87 -0.44 -13.20 10.40
N SER A 88 0.51 -13.75 9.63
CA SER A 88 1.70 -14.35 10.21
C SER A 88 2.58 -13.35 10.96
N LEU A 89 2.65 -12.09 10.48
CA LEU A 89 3.38 -11.03 11.17
C LEU A 89 2.67 -10.62 12.46
N ALA A 90 1.34 -10.44 12.42
CA ALA A 90 0.53 -10.11 13.58
C ALA A 90 0.66 -11.16 14.68
N GLN A 91 0.49 -12.45 14.33
CA GLN A 91 0.65 -13.56 15.26
C GLN A 91 2.08 -13.69 15.80
N ALA A 92 3.10 -13.50 14.95
CA ALA A 92 4.49 -13.62 15.40
C ALA A 92 4.84 -12.55 16.43
N ILE A 93 4.46 -11.29 16.22
CA ILE A 93 4.80 -10.21 17.14
C ILE A 93 3.95 -10.29 18.41
N SER A 94 2.63 -10.49 18.32
CA SER A 94 1.73 -10.62 19.47
C SER A 94 2.03 -11.83 20.37
N LYS A 95 2.60 -12.92 19.82
CA LYS A 95 3.04 -14.06 20.63
C LYS A 95 4.38 -13.81 21.33
N HIS A 96 5.23 -12.97 20.74
CA HIS A 96 6.62 -12.80 21.17
C HIS A 96 6.92 -11.45 21.83
N TYR A 97 5.97 -10.52 21.95
CA TYR A 97 6.21 -9.21 22.60
C TYR A 97 6.86 -9.33 23.99
N SER A 98 6.52 -10.40 24.74
CA SER A 98 7.05 -10.68 26.07
C SER A 98 8.34 -11.52 26.10
N ASP A 99 8.77 -12.05 24.94
CA ASP A 99 10.03 -12.79 24.71
C ASP A 99 10.96 -11.99 23.78
N PRO A 100 11.87 -11.18 24.34
CA PRO A 100 12.73 -10.30 23.56
C PRO A 100 13.58 -10.98 22.49
N ASP A 101 14.08 -12.20 22.75
CA ASP A 101 14.96 -12.88 21.79
C ASP A 101 14.20 -13.18 20.49
N SER A 102 12.98 -13.68 20.62
CA SER A 102 12.09 -13.97 19.50
C SER A 102 11.58 -12.67 18.85
N LEU A 103 11.18 -11.67 19.64
CA LEU A 103 10.72 -10.37 19.16
C LEU A 103 11.75 -9.69 18.26
N PHE A 104 12.97 -9.47 18.77
CA PHE A 104 14.01 -8.76 18.02
C PHE A 104 14.53 -9.57 16.83
N SER A 105 14.48 -10.91 16.90
CA SER A 105 14.76 -11.75 15.73
C SER A 105 13.71 -11.54 14.62
N ALA A 106 12.42 -11.51 14.97
CA ALA A 106 11.34 -11.27 14.02
C ALA A 106 11.44 -9.86 13.41
N ILE A 107 11.64 -8.83 14.24
CA ILE A 107 11.77 -7.44 13.79
C ILE A 107 12.93 -7.30 12.79
N ALA A 108 14.09 -7.86 13.13
CA ALA A 108 15.26 -7.76 12.26
C ALA A 108 15.04 -8.50 10.92
N GLU A 109 14.34 -9.64 10.93
CA GLU A 109 13.95 -10.34 9.71
C GLU A 109 13.01 -9.49 8.83
N ILE A 110 11.98 -8.90 9.44
CA ILE A 110 11.01 -8.03 8.74
C ILE A 110 11.69 -6.83 8.07
N GLN A 111 12.70 -6.25 8.74
CA GLN A 111 13.39 -5.03 8.27
C GLN A 111 14.63 -5.29 7.39
N ASP A 112 14.88 -6.54 6.98
CA ASP A 112 16.04 -6.99 6.20
C ASP A 112 17.39 -6.71 6.91
N ILE A 113 17.44 -6.91 8.22
CA ILE A 113 18.61 -6.62 9.06
C ILE A 113 19.28 -7.94 9.51
N PRO A 114 20.60 -8.12 9.27
CA PRO A 114 21.29 -9.31 9.74
C PRO A 114 21.38 -9.29 11.28
N TRP A 115 20.75 -10.27 11.92
CA TRP A 115 20.60 -10.29 13.37
C TRP A 115 21.52 -11.28 14.07
N GLU A 116 22.21 -10.77 15.08
CA GLU A 116 22.84 -11.56 16.13
C GLU A 116 22.76 -10.76 17.44
N PRO A 117 22.25 -11.34 18.54
CA PRO A 117 22.18 -10.67 19.83
C PRO A 117 23.56 -10.16 20.30
N PRO A 118 23.68 -8.89 20.74
CA PRO A 118 24.92 -8.35 21.26
C PRO A 118 25.33 -9.10 22.54
N ARG A 119 26.62 -9.37 22.70
CA ARG A 119 27.19 -9.97 23.91
C ARG A 119 27.92 -8.90 24.70
N ILE A 120 27.52 -8.67 25.95
CA ILE A 120 28.31 -7.88 26.89
C ILE A 120 29.45 -8.77 27.39
N GLU A 121 30.71 -8.40 27.12
CA GLU A 121 31.85 -9.17 27.59
C GLU A 121 31.93 -9.14 29.13
N SER A 122 31.92 -10.31 29.78
CA SER A 122 31.90 -10.42 31.26
C SER A 122 33.10 -9.76 31.95
N ARG A 123 34.22 -9.60 31.25
CA ARG A 123 35.43 -8.92 31.77
C ARG A 123 35.32 -7.40 31.80
N ALA A 124 34.32 -6.83 31.13
CA ALA A 124 34.05 -5.39 31.10
C ALA A 124 32.97 -4.97 32.12
N MET A 125 32.32 -5.92 32.82
CA MET A 125 31.28 -5.59 33.79
C MET A 125 31.89 -5.08 35.10
N PRO A 126 31.59 -3.82 35.50
CA PRO A 126 31.97 -3.31 36.79
C PRO A 126 31.32 -4.12 37.92
N ALA A 127 32.07 -4.35 39.01
CA ALA A 127 31.62 -5.18 40.13
C ALA A 127 30.58 -4.49 41.03
N ASP A 128 30.40 -3.18 40.90
CA ASP A 128 29.54 -2.35 41.75
C ASP A 128 28.95 -1.15 40.99
N LEU A 129 27.95 -0.51 41.61
CA LEU A 129 27.25 0.65 41.06
C LEU A 129 28.17 1.86 40.82
N GLN A 130 29.18 2.06 41.69
CA GLN A 130 30.13 3.16 41.55
C GLN A 130 30.88 3.08 40.21
N ASN A 131 31.41 1.90 39.89
CA ASN A 131 32.17 1.70 38.66
C ASN A 131 31.24 1.73 37.42
N ALA A 132 30.00 1.25 37.53
CA ALA A 132 29.00 1.39 36.47
C ALA A 132 28.71 2.86 36.13
N LEU A 133 28.56 3.71 37.15
CA LEU A 133 28.36 5.15 36.96
C LEU A 133 29.59 5.85 36.37
N ILE A 134 30.80 5.46 36.78
CA ILE A 134 32.04 5.99 36.19
C ILE A 134 32.13 5.59 34.71
N MET A 135 31.75 4.36 34.36
CA MET A 135 31.70 3.87 32.99
C MET A 135 30.72 4.71 32.15
N LEU A 136 29.49 4.91 32.64
CA LEU A 136 28.48 5.75 32.00
C LEU A 136 28.98 7.20 31.80
N LYS A 137 29.59 7.80 32.83
CA LYS A 137 30.15 9.16 32.75
C LYS A 137 31.22 9.27 31.68
N LYS A 138 32.13 8.29 31.61
CA LYS A 138 33.20 8.27 30.63
C LYS A 138 32.65 8.19 29.21
N GLU A 139 31.65 7.34 28.98
CA GLU A 139 31.00 7.21 27.68
C GLU A 139 30.23 8.46 27.29
N ALA A 140 29.52 9.08 28.25
CA ALA A 140 28.83 10.36 28.06
C ALA A 140 29.78 11.57 27.92
N GLY A 141 31.10 11.36 27.85
CA GLY A 141 32.10 12.41 27.65
C GLY A 141 32.36 13.29 28.88
N SER A 142 32.14 12.75 30.08
CA SER A 142 32.41 13.39 31.38
C SER A 142 33.67 12.84 32.05
N ASP A 143 34.04 13.45 33.19
CA ASP A 143 35.18 13.04 34.00
C ASP A 143 35.09 11.59 34.50
N SER A 144 36.26 10.95 34.59
CA SER A 144 36.43 9.55 35.04
C SER A 144 36.40 9.36 36.56
N PHE A 145 35.67 10.21 37.28
CA PHE A 145 35.49 10.11 38.72
C PHE A 145 34.13 10.66 39.18
N LEU A 146 33.66 10.19 40.34
CA LEU A 146 32.49 10.74 41.02
C LEU A 146 32.90 11.93 41.87
N THR A 147 32.14 13.03 41.76
CA THR A 147 32.19 14.18 42.65
C THR A 147 31.81 13.78 44.08
N ARG A 148 32.17 14.60 45.06
CA ARG A 148 31.80 14.36 46.46
C ARG A 148 30.28 14.25 46.66
N SER A 149 29.50 15.09 45.96
CA SER A 149 28.04 15.06 46.00
C SER A 149 27.48 13.74 45.44
N GLU A 150 28.00 13.27 44.31
CA GLU A 150 27.59 11.97 43.73
C GLU A 150 27.96 10.80 44.66
N GLN A 151 29.14 10.82 45.30
CA GLN A 151 29.54 9.80 46.27
C GLN A 151 28.64 9.80 47.52
N GLU A 152 28.21 10.98 47.99
CA GLU A 152 27.29 11.11 49.12
C GLU A 152 25.89 10.59 48.76
N ARG A 153 25.40 10.84 47.53
CA ARG A 153 24.14 10.26 47.03
C ARG A 153 24.23 8.74 46.89
N LEU A 154 25.32 8.22 46.34
CA LEU A 154 25.54 6.79 46.15
C LEU A 154 25.43 6.01 47.48
N ARG A 155 25.95 6.58 48.58
CA ARG A 155 25.89 5.96 49.91
C ARG A 155 24.48 5.86 50.50
N LYS A 156 23.50 6.58 49.94
CA LYS A 156 22.09 6.52 50.36
C LYS A 156 21.31 5.42 49.64
N ILE A 157 21.87 4.83 48.58
CA ILE A 157 21.19 3.78 47.81
C ILE A 157 21.34 2.45 48.55
N PRO A 158 20.25 1.72 48.85
CA PRO A 158 20.33 0.40 49.46
C PRO A 158 21.15 -0.60 48.63
N ASP A 159 21.91 -1.46 49.29
CA ASP A 159 22.84 -2.40 48.64
C ASP A 159 22.16 -3.29 47.57
N LYS A 160 20.93 -3.74 47.84
CA LYS A 160 20.16 -4.56 46.89
C LYS A 160 19.79 -3.78 45.63
N ILE A 161 19.30 -2.55 45.77
CA ILE A 161 18.99 -1.66 44.65
C ILE A 161 20.27 -1.38 43.86
N ALA A 162 21.38 -1.11 44.54
CA ALA A 162 22.66 -0.87 43.88
C ALA A 162 23.15 -2.10 43.10
N LEU A 163 22.95 -3.31 43.63
CA LEU A 163 23.32 -4.57 42.97
C LEU A 163 22.51 -4.82 41.69
N LEU A 164 21.24 -4.43 41.66
CA LEU A 164 20.34 -4.59 40.51
C LEU A 164 20.55 -3.47 39.47
N LEU A 165 20.76 -2.23 39.93
CA LEU A 165 20.94 -1.06 39.07
C LEU A 165 22.28 -1.08 38.32
N ALA A 166 23.34 -1.61 38.95
CA ALA A 166 24.67 -1.69 38.34
C ALA A 166 24.70 -2.43 36.99
N PRO A 167 24.23 -3.68 36.85
CA PRO A 167 24.20 -4.38 35.56
C PRO A 167 23.26 -3.73 34.54
N TRP A 168 22.15 -3.13 34.98
CA TRP A 168 21.26 -2.38 34.08
C TRP A 168 21.98 -1.15 33.48
N LEU A 169 22.72 -0.39 34.29
CA LEU A 169 23.49 0.76 33.80
C LEU A 169 24.60 0.38 32.82
N VAL A 170 25.17 -0.82 32.94
CA VAL A 170 26.13 -1.35 31.97
C VAL A 170 25.46 -1.56 30.62
N ALA A 171 24.28 -2.19 30.62
CA ALA A 171 23.49 -2.38 29.40
C ALA A 171 23.11 -1.02 28.77
N ALA A 172 22.66 -0.06 29.58
CA ALA A 172 22.34 1.29 29.12
C ALA A 172 23.57 2.03 28.55
N THR A 173 24.75 1.86 29.16
CA THR A 173 25.99 2.46 28.64
C THR A 173 26.36 1.90 27.27
N GLU A 174 26.27 0.59 27.09
CA GLU A 174 26.58 -0.06 25.82
C GLU A 174 25.53 0.25 24.74
N ALA A 175 24.25 0.32 25.12
CA ALA A 175 23.18 0.79 24.25
C ALA A 175 23.44 2.23 23.77
N HIS A 176 23.86 3.14 24.66
CA HIS A 176 24.18 4.51 24.30
C HIS A 176 25.35 4.59 23.31
N ARG A 177 26.40 3.77 23.51
CA ARG A 177 27.52 3.66 22.58
C ARG A 177 27.06 3.23 21.18
N LEU A 178 26.13 2.28 21.08
CA LEU A 178 25.57 1.81 19.81
C LEU A 178 24.66 2.87 19.15
N ILE A 179 23.85 3.60 19.91
CA ILE A 179 23.03 4.70 19.38
C ILE A 179 23.93 5.81 18.81
N LYS A 180 25.02 6.14 19.50
CA LYS A 180 26.02 7.08 19.00
C LYS A 180 26.68 6.58 17.72
N GLN A 181 27.06 5.30 17.67
CA GLN A 181 27.56 4.68 16.45
C GLN A 181 26.55 4.79 15.29
N ALA A 182 25.25 4.62 15.57
CA ALA A 182 24.20 4.71 14.57
C ALA A 182 24.06 6.12 13.94
N SER A 183 24.25 7.15 14.75
CA SER A 183 24.13 8.57 14.35
C SER A 183 25.45 9.19 13.85
N ASP A 184 26.60 8.64 14.23
CA ASP A 184 27.94 9.12 13.83
C ASP A 184 28.27 8.94 12.34
N VAL A 185 27.40 8.26 11.60
CA VAL A 185 27.47 8.17 10.13
C VAL A 185 27.12 9.49 9.42
N PHE A 186 26.45 10.41 10.12
CA PHE A 186 26.06 11.72 9.60
C PHE A 186 27.00 12.83 10.08
N SER A 187 27.37 13.72 9.15
CA SER A 187 27.97 15.01 9.50
C SER A 187 26.98 15.88 10.28
N LEU A 188 27.48 16.85 11.07
CA LEU A 188 26.61 17.76 11.83
C LEU A 188 25.57 18.47 10.95
N LYS A 189 25.94 18.87 9.73
CA LYS A 189 25.02 19.50 8.77
C LYS A 189 23.92 18.54 8.32
N GLU A 190 24.28 17.29 8.01
CA GLU A 190 23.31 16.25 7.63
C GLU A 190 22.35 15.96 8.79
N ARG A 191 22.85 15.87 10.02
CA ARG A 191 22.03 15.69 11.23
C ARG A 191 20.98 16.76 11.41
N VAL A 192 21.39 18.04 11.28
CA VAL A 192 20.48 19.19 11.36
C VAL A 192 19.39 19.06 10.28
N PHE A 193 19.81 18.84 9.03
CA PHE A 193 18.90 18.75 7.90
C PHE A 193 17.90 17.59 8.03
N VAL A 194 18.36 16.38 8.37
CA VAL A 194 17.48 15.22 8.52
C VAL A 194 16.50 15.46 9.67
N GLY A 195 16.95 16.07 10.77
CA GLY A 195 16.07 16.39 11.89
C GLY A 195 14.97 17.38 11.52
N GLU A 196 15.34 18.53 10.96
CA GLU A 196 14.37 19.55 10.52
C GLU A 196 13.42 19.01 9.45
N PHE A 197 13.94 18.23 8.50
CA PHE A 197 13.14 17.63 7.44
C PHE A 197 12.14 16.61 7.99
N ALA A 198 12.59 15.69 8.84
CA ALA A 198 11.74 14.66 9.41
C ALA A 198 10.61 15.26 10.26
N HIS A 199 10.94 16.22 11.14
CA HIS A 199 9.93 16.92 11.95
C HIS A 199 8.92 17.62 11.03
N SER A 200 9.36 18.57 10.19
CA SER A 200 8.46 19.38 9.37
C SER A 200 7.59 18.59 8.37
N ASN A 201 8.13 17.55 7.74
CA ASN A 201 7.38 16.78 6.73
C ASN A 201 6.41 15.78 7.36
N LEU A 202 6.77 15.19 8.50
CA LEU A 202 5.91 14.20 9.14
C LEU A 202 4.85 14.87 10.03
N SER A 203 5.16 16.01 10.66
CA SER A 203 4.21 16.78 11.47
C SER A 203 3.35 17.76 10.67
N ARG A 204 3.70 18.02 9.41
CA ARG A 204 3.04 19.01 8.52
C ARG A 204 2.87 20.41 9.15
N GLU A 205 3.65 20.77 10.18
CA GLU A 205 3.54 22.06 10.88
C GLU A 205 3.83 23.28 9.97
N SER A 206 4.54 23.07 8.87
CA SER A 206 4.83 24.10 7.87
C SER A 206 3.69 24.34 6.88
N GLU A 207 2.68 23.47 6.84
CA GLU A 207 1.52 23.64 5.97
C GLU A 207 0.54 24.61 6.65
N GLY A 208 0.74 25.91 6.40
CA GLY A 208 -0.11 26.96 6.93
C GLY A 208 -1.60 26.73 6.63
N ASN A 209 -2.46 27.24 7.51
CA ASN A 209 -3.90 27.16 7.39
C ASN A 209 -4.35 27.71 6.01
N PRO A 210 -5.15 26.98 5.20
CA PRO A 210 -5.50 27.38 3.82
C PRO A 210 -6.32 28.69 3.67
N GLY A 211 -6.56 29.41 4.78
CA GLY A 211 -7.49 30.53 4.86
C GLY A 211 -7.02 31.87 4.29
N ASP A 212 -5.73 32.05 4.00
CA ASP A 212 -5.22 33.29 3.41
C ASP A 212 -5.16 33.20 1.88
N ILE A 213 -6.32 33.44 1.26
CA ILE A 213 -6.52 33.46 -0.18
C ILE A 213 -6.05 34.80 -0.75
N GLU A 214 -4.78 34.91 -1.15
CA GLU A 214 -4.35 35.87 -2.19
C GLU A 214 -4.66 35.32 -3.61
N SER A 215 -4.44 36.12 -4.67
CA SER A 215 -4.89 35.77 -6.04
C SER A 215 -4.35 34.41 -6.57
N ILE A 216 -5.15 33.73 -7.41
CA ILE A 216 -4.87 32.37 -7.96
C ILE A 216 -3.46 32.25 -8.55
N GLN A 217 -2.96 33.30 -9.20
CA GLN A 217 -1.63 33.32 -9.82
C GLN A 217 -0.50 33.22 -8.80
N MET A 218 -0.59 33.97 -7.69
CA MET A 218 0.42 33.91 -6.62
C MET A 218 0.33 32.59 -5.86
N ASN A 219 -0.87 32.06 -5.64
CA ASN A 219 -1.07 30.80 -4.94
C ASN A 219 -0.59 29.58 -5.74
N LEU A 220 -0.95 29.44 -7.02
CA LEU A 220 -0.53 28.28 -7.82
C LEU A 220 0.98 28.28 -8.11
N ALA A 221 1.60 29.45 -8.32
CA ALA A 221 3.05 29.54 -8.55
C ALA A 221 3.84 29.23 -7.27
N LYS A 222 3.37 29.75 -6.11
CA LYS A 222 3.96 29.49 -4.80
C LYS A 222 3.79 28.02 -4.38
N LEU A 223 2.60 27.43 -4.61
CA LEU A 223 2.36 25.99 -4.39
C LEU A 223 3.33 25.14 -5.22
N ARG A 224 3.51 25.49 -6.50
CA ARG A 224 4.44 24.79 -7.40
C ARG A 224 5.90 24.92 -6.97
N GLU A 225 6.33 26.12 -6.57
CA GLU A 225 7.70 26.33 -6.09
C GLU A 225 7.96 25.53 -4.80
N ASN A 226 7.01 25.54 -3.87
CA ASN A 226 7.03 24.73 -2.66
C ASN A 226 7.10 23.22 -2.98
N GLU A 227 6.26 22.71 -3.90
CA GLU A 227 6.29 21.30 -4.32
C GLU A 227 7.66 20.89 -4.89
N LEU A 228 8.24 21.72 -5.77
CA LEU A 228 9.56 21.45 -6.34
C LEU A 228 10.68 21.50 -5.28
N GLU A 229 10.60 22.43 -4.33
CA GLU A 229 11.53 22.49 -3.21
C GLU A 229 11.40 21.26 -2.31
N THR A 230 10.17 20.83 -2.00
CA THR A 230 9.90 19.60 -1.25
C THR A 230 10.45 18.38 -1.96
N ILE A 231 10.22 18.21 -3.26
CA ILE A 231 10.78 17.11 -4.08
C ILE A 231 12.32 17.09 -4.00
N ARG A 232 12.98 18.25 -4.08
CA ARG A 232 14.45 18.35 -3.96
C ARG A 232 14.93 17.95 -2.57
N LYS A 233 14.31 18.48 -1.52
CA LYS A 233 14.66 18.16 -0.12
C LYS A 233 14.41 16.68 0.19
N GLN A 234 13.31 16.10 -0.28
CA GLN A 234 13.01 14.67 -0.16
C GLN A 234 14.12 13.80 -0.77
N LYS A 235 14.59 14.17 -1.95
CA LYS A 235 15.67 13.44 -2.63
C LYS A 235 17.00 13.50 -1.87
N GLU A 236 17.36 14.68 -1.34
CA GLU A 236 18.54 14.84 -0.49
C GLU A 236 18.39 14.03 0.81
N PHE A 237 17.21 14.07 1.43
CA PHE A 237 16.88 13.32 2.64
C PHE A 237 17.04 11.81 2.46
N VAL A 238 16.45 11.23 1.41
CA VAL A 238 16.59 9.79 1.08
C VAL A 238 18.07 9.39 0.94
N GLN A 239 18.87 10.21 0.26
CA GLN A 239 20.29 9.92 0.06
C GLN A 239 21.07 9.91 1.37
N ILE A 240 20.78 10.85 2.27
CA ILE A 240 21.44 10.92 3.57
C ILE A 240 20.98 9.76 4.45
N VAL A 241 19.67 9.58 4.64
CA VAL A 241 19.08 8.58 5.53
C VAL A 241 19.45 7.15 5.14
N SER A 242 19.72 6.87 3.85
CA SER A 242 20.19 5.55 3.41
C SER A 242 21.49 5.07 4.08
N LYS A 243 22.25 5.95 4.73
CA LYS A 243 23.49 5.62 5.47
C LYS A 243 23.23 5.18 6.92
N TYR A 244 21.99 5.29 7.42
CA TYR A 244 21.66 5.11 8.82
C TYR A 244 21.89 3.67 9.30
N ASP A 245 22.64 3.49 10.39
CA ASP A 245 22.96 2.16 10.93
C ASP A 245 21.86 1.68 11.88
N ARG A 246 20.81 1.12 11.27
CA ARG A 246 19.66 0.52 11.96
C ARG A 246 20.03 -0.69 12.82
N LEU A 247 21.06 -1.45 12.44
CA LEU A 247 21.49 -2.64 13.20
C LEU A 247 21.96 -2.24 14.60
N SER A 248 22.74 -1.18 14.72
CA SER A 248 23.20 -0.70 16.03
C SER A 248 22.04 -0.27 16.93
N LEU A 249 20.98 0.31 16.37
CA LEU A 249 19.80 0.72 17.16
C LEU A 249 18.99 -0.47 17.66
N ILE A 250 18.72 -1.45 16.80
CA ILE A 250 18.02 -2.67 17.23
C ILE A 250 18.82 -3.40 18.30
N LYS A 251 20.15 -3.44 18.19
CA LYS A 251 21.02 -3.98 19.24
C LYS A 251 20.96 -3.17 20.53
N ALA A 252 20.92 -1.83 20.44
CA ALA A 252 20.75 -0.98 21.60
C ALA A 252 19.41 -1.26 22.30
N ALA A 253 18.32 -1.38 21.54
CA ALA A 253 17.00 -1.70 22.07
C ALA A 253 16.97 -3.07 22.73
N TYR A 254 17.58 -4.09 22.12
CA TYR A 254 17.71 -5.41 22.71
C TYR A 254 18.47 -5.38 24.04
N LEU A 255 19.52 -4.57 24.17
CA LEU A 255 20.23 -4.44 25.45
C LEU A 255 19.36 -3.83 26.55
N ILE A 256 18.44 -2.93 26.20
CA ILE A 256 17.51 -2.31 27.15
C ILE A 256 16.35 -3.24 27.49
N TYR A 257 15.80 -3.94 26.51
CA TYR A 257 14.64 -4.83 26.65
C TYR A 257 15.02 -6.31 26.47
N SER A 258 16.14 -6.76 27.02
CA SER A 258 16.48 -8.20 27.04
C SER A 258 15.74 -8.91 28.18
N GLN A 259 15.62 -10.25 28.13
CA GLN A 259 15.06 -11.01 29.26
C GLN A 259 15.80 -10.71 30.57
N HIS A 260 17.11 -10.50 30.51
CA HIS A 260 17.90 -10.17 31.69
C HIS A 260 17.55 -8.78 32.26
N THR A 261 17.50 -7.75 31.42
CA THR A 261 17.21 -6.39 31.88
C THR A 261 15.76 -6.21 32.28
N LYS A 262 14.81 -6.87 31.61
CA LYS A 262 13.40 -6.93 32.04
C LYS A 262 13.29 -7.48 33.47
N ASN A 263 13.94 -8.61 33.76
CA ASN A 263 13.95 -9.19 35.11
C ASN A 263 14.61 -8.24 36.14
N LEU A 264 15.59 -7.44 35.75
CA LEU A 264 16.20 -6.44 36.64
C LEU A 264 15.22 -5.29 36.96
N LEU A 265 14.45 -4.81 35.98
CA LEU A 265 13.43 -3.77 36.19
C LEU A 265 12.35 -4.26 37.17
N GLU A 266 11.81 -5.47 36.94
CA GLU A 266 10.83 -6.11 37.83
C GLU A 266 11.35 -6.27 39.27
N GLN A 267 12.60 -6.71 39.42
CA GLN A 267 13.23 -6.84 40.74
C GLN A 267 13.52 -5.49 41.39
N LEU A 268 13.88 -4.47 40.61
CA LEU A 268 14.08 -3.11 41.10
C LEU A 268 12.77 -2.54 41.66
N ALA A 269 11.65 -2.69 40.93
CA ALA A 269 10.34 -2.25 41.40
C ALA A 269 9.94 -2.98 42.69
N ALA A 270 10.12 -4.31 42.75
CA ALA A 270 9.82 -5.09 43.95
C ALA A 270 10.64 -4.65 45.19
N GLU A 271 11.91 -4.26 45.03
CA GLU A 271 12.72 -3.74 46.12
C GLU A 271 12.40 -2.26 46.43
N ALA A 272 12.06 -1.46 45.42
CA ALA A 272 11.67 -0.05 45.55
C ALA A 272 10.39 0.13 46.38
N ALA A 273 9.48 -0.85 46.34
CA ALA A 273 8.27 -0.89 47.17
C ALA A 273 8.54 -0.80 48.69
N SER A 274 9.78 -1.04 49.14
CA SER A 274 10.18 -0.93 50.55
C SER A 274 10.79 0.42 50.93
N LEU A 275 10.92 1.36 50.00
CA LEU A 275 11.50 2.68 50.24
C LEU A 275 10.51 3.61 50.94
N GLU A 276 11.00 4.34 51.94
CA GLU A 276 10.27 5.41 52.61
C GLU A 276 10.39 6.76 51.90
N GLU A 277 11.46 6.95 51.11
CA GLU A 277 11.74 8.15 50.34
C GLU A 277 12.28 7.77 48.96
N ALA A 278 11.80 8.48 47.92
CA ALA A 278 12.25 8.28 46.55
C ALA A 278 13.75 8.64 46.39
N ILE A 279 14.44 7.90 45.53
CA ILE A 279 15.87 8.06 45.26
C ILE A 279 16.06 8.72 43.89
N TYR A 280 16.74 9.87 43.88
CA TYR A 280 17.09 10.60 42.66
C TYR A 280 18.60 10.71 42.46
N PHE A 281 19.07 10.22 41.30
CA PHE A 281 20.49 10.23 40.95
C PHE A 281 20.74 10.84 39.56
N PRO A 282 21.28 12.08 39.46
CA PRO A 282 21.47 12.75 38.18
C PRO A 282 22.63 12.13 37.41
N THR A 283 22.42 11.89 36.11
CA THR A 283 23.47 11.51 35.18
C THR A 283 23.46 12.46 33.98
N ARG A 284 24.52 12.41 33.16
CA ARG A 284 24.59 13.23 31.94
C ARG A 284 23.62 12.77 30.85
N LEU A 285 23.11 11.54 30.92
CA LEU A 285 22.12 11.01 29.98
C LEU A 285 20.66 11.21 30.48
N GLY A 286 20.49 11.68 31.71
CA GLY A 286 19.20 11.82 32.38
C GLY A 286 19.29 11.42 33.86
N GLU A 287 18.39 11.93 34.69
CA GLU A 287 18.26 11.52 36.08
C GLU A 287 17.72 10.09 36.18
N ILE A 288 18.16 9.33 37.18
CA ILE A 288 17.57 8.05 37.53
C ILE A 288 16.67 8.29 38.72
N ALA A 289 15.41 7.87 38.63
CA ALA A 289 14.42 7.92 39.70
C ALA A 289 14.03 6.50 40.10
N ILE A 290 13.94 6.28 41.42
CA ILE A 290 13.36 5.08 42.01
C ILE A 290 12.33 5.59 43.01
N GLY A 291 11.06 5.44 42.64
CA GLY A 291 9.88 5.91 43.35
C GLY A 291 9.59 5.10 44.61
N THR A 292 8.45 5.43 45.23
CA THR A 292 7.93 4.80 46.45
C THR A 292 6.52 4.26 46.20
N GLN A 293 5.86 3.71 47.23
CA GLN A 293 4.44 3.31 47.11
C GLN A 293 3.45 4.49 47.27
N LEU A 294 3.96 5.72 47.21
CA LEU A 294 3.18 6.94 47.35
C LEU A 294 3.18 7.63 45.98
N SER A 295 2.12 8.38 45.70
CA SER A 295 2.09 9.29 44.56
C SER A 295 3.31 10.23 44.55
N ASP A 296 4.21 9.99 43.62
CA ASP A 296 5.39 10.76 43.29
C ASP A 296 5.09 11.69 42.08
N HIS A 297 6.01 12.60 41.79
CA HIS A 297 5.89 13.53 40.65
C HIS A 297 7.23 13.60 39.92
N TYR A 298 7.24 13.09 38.69
CA TYR A 298 8.42 13.03 37.84
C TYR A 298 8.41 14.20 36.85
N ASP A 299 9.28 15.20 37.06
CA ASP A 299 9.26 16.50 36.36
C ASP A 299 10.57 16.87 35.61
N LYS A 300 11.53 15.94 35.53
CA LYS A 300 12.82 16.13 34.81
C LYS A 300 13.05 15.17 33.63
N ASP A 301 14.19 15.32 32.97
CA ASP A 301 14.72 14.36 31.99
C ASP A 301 15.29 13.11 32.67
N TYR A 302 14.59 11.98 32.55
CA TYR A 302 14.99 10.73 33.21
C TYR A 302 15.63 9.72 32.26
N LEU A 303 16.75 9.09 32.64
CA LEU A 303 17.28 7.91 31.96
C LEU A 303 16.45 6.66 32.30
N LEU A 304 16.03 6.55 33.56
CA LEU A 304 15.28 5.44 34.11
C LEU A 304 14.34 5.96 35.20
N ILE A 305 13.08 5.54 35.14
CA ILE A 305 12.13 5.62 36.24
C ILE A 305 11.73 4.19 36.60
N ILE A 306 11.81 3.87 37.89
CA ILE A 306 11.24 2.67 38.48
C ILE A 306 10.17 3.14 39.46
N ASP A 307 8.92 2.91 39.14
CA ASP A 307 7.79 3.17 40.03
C ASP A 307 7.26 1.84 40.59
N PRO A 308 7.27 1.64 41.92
CA PRO A 308 6.74 0.43 42.50
C PRO A 308 5.23 0.45 42.78
N CYS A 309 4.56 1.61 42.81
CA CYS A 309 3.09 1.83 42.84
C CYS A 309 2.75 3.28 43.23
N GLY A 310 1.61 3.82 42.81
CA GLY A 310 1.05 5.07 43.34
C GLY A 310 0.03 5.64 42.37
N ASP A 311 -0.56 6.81 42.66
CA ASP A 311 -1.29 7.55 41.63
C ASP A 311 -0.39 8.72 41.21
N ASP A 312 0.47 8.49 40.24
CA ASP A 312 1.67 9.25 39.91
C ASP A 312 1.44 10.25 38.77
N LEU A 313 2.26 11.31 38.80
CA LEU A 313 2.26 12.31 37.74
C LEU A 313 3.59 12.31 37.01
N TYR A 314 3.57 11.99 35.72
CA TYR A 314 4.72 12.05 34.85
C TYR A 314 4.59 13.26 33.93
N THR A 315 5.41 14.29 34.13
CA THR A 315 5.38 15.54 33.32
C THR A 315 6.74 15.95 32.78
N GLY A 316 7.80 15.40 33.34
CA GLY A 316 9.17 15.76 33.08
C GLY A 316 9.78 14.97 31.96
N GLY A 317 10.45 15.65 31.02
CA GLY A 317 11.46 15.06 30.14
C GLY A 317 11.08 13.77 29.43
N ILE A 318 9.77 13.50 29.38
CA ILE A 318 9.16 12.52 28.50
C ILE A 318 9.27 13.09 27.08
N SER A 319 9.34 14.41 26.91
CA SER A 319 9.59 15.06 25.62
C SER A 319 11.04 15.44 25.36
N VAL A 320 11.54 15.14 24.15
CA VAL A 320 12.80 15.71 23.65
C VAL A 320 12.66 17.23 23.58
N GLN A 321 13.60 17.98 24.15
CA GLN A 321 13.61 19.43 23.98
C GLN A 321 13.65 19.77 22.48
N PRO A 322 12.73 20.59 21.95
CA PRO A 322 12.67 20.95 20.52
C PRO A 322 13.99 21.48 19.95
N ASP A 323 14.83 22.08 20.80
CA ASP A 323 16.15 22.62 20.43
C ASP A 323 17.23 21.54 20.20
N SER A 324 16.93 20.29 20.55
CA SER A 324 17.77 19.12 20.30
C SER A 324 17.38 18.50 18.98
N LEU A 325 17.97 18.97 17.88
CA LEU A 325 17.86 18.34 16.55
C LEU A 325 17.87 16.81 16.69
N LEU A 326 16.97 16.09 15.99
CA LEU A 326 16.73 14.64 16.12
C LEU A 326 17.99 13.76 16.30
N PHE A 327 19.14 14.19 15.75
CA PHE A 327 20.42 13.51 15.84
C PHE A 327 21.41 14.12 16.85
N GLY A 328 20.91 14.61 17.99
CA GLY A 328 21.70 14.96 19.17
C GLY A 328 22.40 13.73 19.79
N ASN A 329 22.65 13.74 21.11
CA ASN A 329 23.38 12.66 21.77
C ASN A 329 22.69 11.26 21.73
N GLY A 330 21.49 11.13 21.18
CA GLY A 330 20.74 9.88 21.11
C GLY A 330 20.36 9.36 22.50
N PHE A 331 19.07 9.10 22.74
CA PHE A 331 18.59 8.91 24.10
C PHE A 331 18.11 7.48 24.39
N ILE A 332 18.20 7.16 25.68
CA ILE A 332 17.60 5.98 26.29
C ILE A 332 16.64 6.53 27.34
N ARG A 333 15.37 6.13 27.25
CA ARG A 333 14.32 6.49 28.20
C ARG A 333 13.58 5.23 28.57
N VAL A 334 13.59 4.88 29.85
CA VAL A 334 12.89 3.69 30.36
C VAL A 334 12.01 4.10 31.53
N ILE A 335 10.73 3.75 31.44
CA ILE A 335 9.77 3.84 32.53
C ILE A 335 9.28 2.41 32.79
N TYR A 336 9.38 1.98 34.03
CA TYR A 336 8.73 0.79 34.52
C TYR A 336 7.81 1.22 35.64
N ASP A 337 6.51 1.18 35.38
CA ASP A 337 5.47 1.40 36.37
C ASP A 337 4.89 0.06 36.80
N ALA A 338 4.86 -0.23 38.10
CA ALA A 338 4.31 -1.46 38.63
C ALA A 338 2.81 -1.37 38.93
N GLY A 339 2.21 -0.18 38.81
CA GLY A 339 0.78 0.04 38.70
C GLY A 339 0.27 1.20 39.57
N GLY A 340 -0.91 1.69 39.24
CA GLY A 340 -1.37 2.95 39.78
C GLY A 340 -2.67 3.41 39.16
N ASN A 341 -2.96 4.71 39.21
CA ASN A 341 -3.90 5.36 38.30
C ASN A 341 -3.22 6.67 37.88
N ASP A 342 -2.39 6.55 36.88
CA ASP A 342 -1.27 7.42 36.59
C ASP A 342 -1.60 8.39 35.46
N VAL A 343 -0.96 9.55 35.51
CA VAL A 343 -1.08 10.57 34.47
C VAL A 343 0.26 10.78 33.81
N TYR A 344 0.40 10.21 32.63
CA TYR A 344 1.53 10.44 31.76
C TYR A 344 1.26 11.60 30.81
N ARG A 345 1.82 12.78 31.11
CA ARG A 345 1.63 14.01 30.32
C ARG A 345 2.94 14.52 29.75
N GLY A 346 3.15 14.34 28.45
CA GLY A 346 4.30 14.88 27.72
C GLY A 346 3.92 15.88 26.63
N GLN A 347 4.95 16.39 25.94
CA GLN A 347 4.80 17.16 24.69
C GLN A 347 5.04 16.22 23.50
N ASP A 348 6.07 16.45 22.69
CA ASP A 348 6.46 15.56 21.60
C ASP A 348 7.41 14.47 22.09
N TYR A 349 7.56 13.34 21.38
CA TYR A 349 8.60 12.34 21.61
C TYR A 349 8.53 11.59 22.95
N CYS A 350 7.31 11.38 23.46
CA CYS A 350 6.97 10.76 24.75
C CYS A 350 5.92 9.66 24.57
N GLN A 351 5.23 9.15 25.59
CA GLN A 351 5.75 8.00 26.33
C GLN A 351 6.28 6.85 25.45
N GLY A 352 7.34 6.19 25.90
CA GLY A 352 7.88 5.01 25.21
C GLY A 352 8.44 5.27 23.81
N ALA A 353 8.57 6.53 23.38
CA ALA A 353 9.06 6.87 22.04
C ALA A 353 10.58 6.73 21.94
N GLY A 354 11.06 6.04 20.89
CA GLY A 354 12.47 5.93 20.54
C GLY A 354 12.80 6.79 19.33
N VAL A 355 13.34 7.99 19.56
CA VAL A 355 13.67 8.94 18.50
C VAL A 355 15.18 9.05 18.38
N ASN A 356 15.77 8.51 17.31
CA ASN A 356 17.23 8.32 17.23
C ASN A 356 17.81 7.67 18.51
N GLY A 357 17.12 6.63 19.00
CA GLY A 357 17.36 6.08 20.32
C GLY A 357 16.40 4.96 20.69
N VAL A 358 16.27 4.71 21.99
CA VAL A 358 15.41 3.67 22.57
C VAL A 358 14.48 4.28 23.60
N GLY A 359 13.18 4.12 23.40
CA GLY A 359 12.14 4.45 24.38
C GLY A 359 11.39 3.18 24.79
N LEU A 360 11.18 3.04 26.09
CA LEU A 360 10.43 1.93 26.67
C LEU A 360 9.56 2.46 27.81
N LEU A 361 8.26 2.25 27.72
CA LEU A 361 7.33 2.34 28.85
C LEU A 361 6.72 0.96 29.04
N ILE A 362 6.79 0.45 30.27
CA ILE A 362 6.04 -0.73 30.70
C ILE A 362 5.16 -0.26 31.85
N ASP A 363 3.87 -0.30 31.62
CA ASP A 363 2.85 -0.20 32.66
C ASP A 363 2.37 -1.62 33.00
N LYS A 364 2.16 -1.87 34.29
CA LYS A 364 1.68 -3.15 34.80
C LYS A 364 0.21 -3.08 35.18
N GLY A 365 -0.34 -1.88 35.31
CA GLY A 365 -1.76 -1.63 35.20
C GLY A 365 -2.30 -0.56 36.13
N GLY A 366 -3.51 -0.12 35.83
CA GLY A 366 -4.09 1.10 36.38
C GLY A 366 -5.07 1.68 35.38
N ASP A 367 -6.00 2.53 35.81
CA ASP A 367 -6.84 3.28 34.87
C ASP A 367 -6.10 4.58 34.51
N ASP A 368 -5.24 4.52 33.50
CA ASP A 368 -4.20 5.51 33.24
C ASP A 368 -4.52 6.48 32.10
N VAL A 369 -3.83 7.63 32.12
CA VAL A 369 -3.99 8.67 31.09
C VAL A 369 -2.66 8.97 30.42
N TYR A 370 -2.56 8.60 29.15
CA TYR A 370 -1.42 8.89 28.28
C TYR A 370 -1.75 10.08 27.38
N SER A 371 -1.06 11.22 27.56
CA SER A 371 -1.30 12.44 26.79
C SER A 371 -0.02 13.05 26.25
N ALA A 372 0.02 13.22 24.92
CA ALA A 372 1.18 13.68 24.17
C ALA A 372 0.77 14.40 22.87
N ARG A 373 1.71 15.04 22.19
CA ARG A 373 1.49 15.68 20.87
C ARG A 373 2.02 14.80 19.74
N GLN A 374 3.30 14.87 19.41
CA GLN A 374 3.84 14.23 18.20
C GLN A 374 4.84 13.12 18.52
N PHE A 375 4.93 12.13 17.63
CA PHE A 375 5.93 11.06 17.66
C PHE A 375 5.99 10.34 19.00
N CYS A 376 4.84 9.89 19.47
CA CYS A 376 4.64 9.46 20.85
C CYS A 376 3.99 8.08 21.03
N GLN A 377 3.82 7.62 22.26
CA GLN A 377 3.11 6.39 22.63
C GLN A 377 3.65 5.18 21.87
N GLY A 378 4.92 4.86 22.13
CA GLY A 378 5.63 3.75 21.49
C GLY A 378 6.13 4.06 20.07
N ALA A 379 6.23 5.33 19.67
CA ALA A 379 6.73 5.69 18.33
C ALA A 379 8.23 5.43 18.15
N GLY A 380 8.63 4.83 17.03
CA GLY A 380 10.02 4.61 16.63
C GLY A 380 10.42 5.44 15.41
N LEU A 381 10.90 6.66 15.63
CA LEU A 381 11.36 7.57 14.59
C LEU A 381 12.89 7.55 14.53
N PHE A 382 13.47 6.88 13.55
CA PHE A 382 14.90 6.54 13.55
C PHE A 382 15.31 5.81 14.83
N GLY A 383 14.45 5.02 15.43
CA GLY A 383 14.73 4.39 16.71
C GLY A 383 13.76 3.26 17.02
N VAL A 384 13.80 2.80 18.26
CA VAL A 384 12.93 1.73 18.76
C VAL A 384 12.09 2.30 19.90
N GLY A 385 10.79 2.46 19.66
CA GLY A 385 9.82 2.89 20.65
C GLY A 385 8.90 1.74 21.03
N MET A 386 8.64 1.59 22.32
CA MET A 386 7.77 0.56 22.89
C MET A 386 6.97 1.14 24.05
N LEU A 387 5.65 1.02 23.98
CA LEU A 387 4.73 1.20 25.09
C LEU A 387 4.02 -0.15 25.28
N ILE A 388 4.08 -0.69 26.49
CA ILE A 388 3.40 -1.93 26.86
C ILE A 388 2.55 -1.58 28.06
N ASP A 389 1.23 -1.56 27.88
CA ASP A 389 0.27 -1.63 28.98
C ASP A 389 -0.18 -3.08 29.16
N GLU A 390 -0.40 -3.49 30.42
CA GLU A 390 -0.83 -4.85 30.74
C GLU A 390 -2.25 -4.96 31.30
N ALA A 391 -2.84 -3.88 31.84
CA ALA A 391 -4.17 -3.90 32.42
C ALA A 391 -4.74 -2.52 32.80
N GLY A 392 -6.01 -2.29 32.48
CA GLY A 392 -6.82 -1.20 33.06
C GLY A 392 -7.66 -0.51 31.99
N ASP A 393 -8.59 0.37 32.40
CA ASP A 393 -9.41 1.12 31.44
C ASP A 393 -8.73 2.46 31.10
N ASP A 394 -7.94 2.49 30.03
CA ASP A 394 -6.99 3.55 29.72
C ASP A 394 -7.48 4.61 28.73
N ALA A 395 -6.84 5.78 28.78
CA ALA A 395 -7.10 6.87 27.84
C ALA A 395 -5.82 7.41 27.17
N TYR A 396 -5.67 7.10 25.89
CA TYR A 396 -4.56 7.52 25.03
C TYR A 396 -4.95 8.72 24.16
N HIS A 397 -4.20 9.82 24.28
CA HIS A 397 -4.41 11.05 23.53
C HIS A 397 -3.12 11.50 22.84
N ALA A 398 -3.14 11.59 21.52
CA ALA A 398 -2.02 12.03 20.71
C ALA A 398 -2.44 12.90 19.50
N GLU A 399 -1.49 13.57 18.86
CA GLU A 399 -1.70 14.26 17.59
C GLU A 399 -1.15 13.42 16.43
N THR A 400 0.16 13.43 16.20
CA THR A 400 0.76 12.90 14.97
C THR A 400 1.81 11.83 15.24
N GLY A 401 1.88 10.77 14.43
CA GLY A 401 2.97 9.81 14.50
C GLY A 401 2.96 9.00 15.80
N ALA A 402 1.80 8.57 16.27
CA ALA A 402 1.64 8.02 17.61
C ALA A 402 1.09 6.59 17.64
N GLN A 403 1.08 5.98 18.83
CA GLN A 403 0.42 4.69 19.10
C GLN A 403 0.98 3.59 18.19
N GLY A 404 2.27 3.28 18.38
CA GLY A 404 2.97 2.27 17.59
C GLY A 404 3.39 2.74 16.18
N PHE A 405 3.68 4.02 15.98
CA PHE A 405 4.18 4.55 14.71
C PHE A 405 5.66 4.20 14.46
N GLY A 406 6.00 3.65 13.30
CA GLY A 406 7.38 3.37 12.89
C GLY A 406 7.82 4.14 11.66
N ALA A 407 8.95 4.86 11.72
CA ALA A 407 9.56 5.55 10.58
C ALA A 407 11.08 5.41 10.63
N PHE A 408 11.67 4.73 9.64
CA PHE A 408 13.10 4.38 9.64
C PHE A 408 13.55 3.62 10.90
N GLY A 409 12.60 3.03 11.62
CA GLY A 409 12.73 2.46 12.95
C GLY A 409 11.56 1.52 13.25
N PHE A 410 11.38 1.18 14.52
CA PHE A 410 10.35 0.27 15.00
C PHE A 410 9.53 0.97 16.08
N GLY A 411 8.22 1.08 15.87
CA GLY A 411 7.29 1.57 16.87
C GLY A 411 6.29 0.51 17.24
N MET A 412 6.01 0.38 18.54
CA MET A 412 5.06 -0.59 19.06
C MET A 412 4.28 -0.04 20.25
N LEU A 413 2.96 -0.23 20.19
CA LEU A 413 2.07 -0.16 21.34
C LEU A 413 1.44 -1.54 21.54
N VAL A 414 1.55 -2.07 22.75
CA VAL A 414 0.89 -3.32 23.17
C VAL A 414 -0.02 -2.98 24.33
N ASP A 415 -1.24 -3.44 24.22
CA ASP A 415 -2.28 -3.35 25.24
C ASP A 415 -2.91 -4.72 25.41
N LEU A 416 -3.13 -5.14 26.66
CA LEU A 416 -3.48 -6.53 26.96
C LEU A 416 -4.83 -6.71 27.63
N ASP A 417 -5.39 -5.70 28.29
CA ASP A 417 -6.64 -5.84 29.04
C ASP A 417 -7.19 -4.47 29.37
N GLY A 418 -8.41 -4.18 28.97
CA GLY A 418 -8.99 -2.86 29.23
C GLY A 418 -10.27 -2.62 28.48
N SER A 419 -10.69 -1.38 28.39
CA SER A 419 -11.75 -0.92 27.49
C SER A 419 -11.46 0.53 27.17
N ASP A 420 -10.53 0.71 26.24
CA ASP A 420 -9.73 1.90 26.17
C ASP A 420 -10.29 2.91 25.19
N LEU A 421 -9.82 4.14 25.37
CA LEU A 421 -10.02 5.21 24.42
C LEU A 421 -8.70 5.58 23.77
N ARG A 422 -8.54 5.28 22.49
CA ARG A 422 -7.37 5.65 21.69
C ARG A 422 -7.71 6.78 20.73
N GLN A 423 -7.40 8.01 21.13
CA GLN A 423 -7.59 9.22 20.33
C GLN A 423 -6.25 9.70 19.73
N ALA A 424 -6.21 9.79 18.40
CA ALA A 424 -5.07 10.36 17.67
C ALA A 424 -5.54 11.17 16.44
N GLN A 425 -4.61 11.79 15.72
CA GLN A 425 -4.92 12.54 14.49
C GLN A 425 -4.33 11.86 13.26
N PHE A 426 -3.04 12.08 12.99
CA PHE A 426 -2.40 11.75 11.71
C PHE A 426 -1.28 10.73 11.90
N LEU A 427 -1.05 9.82 10.94
CA LEU A 427 0.02 8.82 10.99
C LEU A 427 0.07 8.03 12.31
N SER A 428 -1.07 7.61 12.82
CA SER A 428 -1.16 7.00 14.16
C SER A 428 -1.88 5.66 14.14
N GLN A 429 -1.72 4.87 15.21
CA GLN A 429 -2.32 3.55 15.38
C GLN A 429 -1.71 2.52 14.42
N GLY A 430 -0.51 2.02 14.75
CA GLY A 430 0.15 0.93 14.03
C GLY A 430 0.64 1.29 12.63
N VAL A 431 1.12 2.53 12.42
CA VAL A 431 1.48 3.03 11.09
C VAL A 431 2.95 2.78 10.76
N GLY A 432 3.20 2.22 9.57
CA GLY A 432 4.54 1.99 9.03
C GLY A 432 4.91 2.97 7.92
N TYR A 433 5.71 3.98 8.24
CA TYR A 433 6.31 4.89 7.26
C TYR A 433 7.53 4.25 6.57
N CYS A 434 8.21 4.95 5.64
CA CYS A 434 9.41 4.49 4.95
C CYS A 434 10.39 3.70 5.84
N GLN A 435 10.72 2.46 5.44
CA GLN A 435 11.54 1.49 6.20
C GLN A 435 11.10 1.19 7.64
N GLY A 436 9.99 1.76 8.08
CA GLY A 436 9.45 1.60 9.41
C GLY A 436 8.63 0.33 9.52
N PHE A 437 8.58 -0.18 10.74
CA PHE A 437 7.57 -1.14 11.15
C PHE A 437 6.78 -0.51 12.30
N GLY A 438 5.49 -0.30 12.08
CA GLY A 438 4.57 0.20 13.08
C GLY A 438 3.59 -0.90 13.48
N PHE A 439 3.39 -1.07 14.78
CA PHE A 439 2.58 -2.14 15.34
C PHE A 439 1.72 -1.63 16.49
N LEU A 440 0.42 -1.83 16.40
CA LEU A 440 -0.49 -1.71 17.52
C LEU A 440 -1.12 -3.07 17.73
N PHE A 441 -0.99 -3.61 18.94
CA PHE A 441 -1.63 -4.85 19.34
C PHE A 441 -2.50 -4.62 20.55
N ASP A 442 -3.76 -5.00 20.42
CA ASP A 442 -4.76 -5.05 21.47
C ASP A 442 -5.22 -6.49 21.63
N ARG A 443 -5.30 -6.96 22.88
CA ARG A 443 -5.68 -8.34 23.18
C ARG A 443 -7.16 -8.49 23.52
N LYS A 444 -7.73 -7.56 24.30
CA LYS A 444 -9.11 -7.66 24.76
C LYS A 444 -9.64 -6.36 25.31
N GLY A 445 -10.88 -6.06 24.96
CA GLY A 445 -11.63 -4.98 25.59
C GLY A 445 -12.87 -4.55 24.82
N TYR A 446 -13.43 -3.39 25.16
CA TYR A 446 -14.32 -2.64 24.28
C TYR A 446 -13.60 -1.34 23.94
N ASP A 447 -12.89 -1.35 22.83
CA ASP A 447 -11.88 -0.37 22.49
C ASP A 447 -12.39 0.59 21.43
N ARG A 448 -11.94 1.84 21.57
CA ARG A 448 -12.32 2.92 20.65
C ARG A 448 -11.09 3.51 20.00
N TYR A 449 -10.87 3.12 18.76
CA TYR A 449 -9.82 3.64 17.89
C TYR A 449 -10.36 4.83 17.10
N VAL A 450 -10.13 6.05 17.60
CA VAL A 450 -10.67 7.28 17.01
C VAL A 450 -9.56 8.14 16.43
N THR A 451 -9.58 8.31 15.11
CA THR A 451 -8.66 9.23 14.42
C THR A 451 -9.39 10.40 13.80
N GLN A 452 -9.07 11.61 14.24
CA GLN A 452 -9.68 12.85 13.78
C GLN A 452 -8.60 13.88 13.46
N SER A 453 -8.33 14.07 12.18
CA SER A 453 -7.22 14.91 11.74
C SER A 453 -7.61 16.37 11.63
N THR A 454 -6.64 17.26 11.83
CA THR A 454 -6.78 18.69 11.53
C THR A 454 -6.36 19.04 10.10
N TYR A 455 -5.83 18.07 9.34
CA TYR A 455 -5.37 18.24 7.97
C TYR A 455 -6.50 17.95 6.97
N SER A 456 -7.07 18.99 6.38
CA SER A 456 -8.11 18.85 5.36
C SER A 456 -7.59 18.16 4.09
N ASP A 457 -8.42 17.30 3.49
CA ASP A 457 -8.18 16.67 2.19
C ASP A 457 -8.49 17.65 1.04
N ILE A 458 -7.74 18.76 1.00
CA ILE A 458 -7.95 19.88 0.07
C ILE A 458 -7.87 19.46 -1.41
N LEU A 459 -7.21 18.34 -1.71
CA LEU A 459 -7.04 17.85 -3.07
C LEU A 459 -8.30 17.15 -3.61
N ARG A 460 -9.08 16.49 -2.75
CA ARG A 460 -10.25 15.70 -3.17
C ARG A 460 -11.55 16.21 -2.54
N ASN A 461 -11.59 16.39 -1.23
CA ASN A 461 -12.76 16.82 -0.47
C ASN A 461 -12.35 17.67 0.75
N ALA A 462 -12.43 18.99 0.64
CA ALA A 462 -12.00 19.91 1.70
C ALA A 462 -12.85 19.81 3.00
N ASP A 463 -14.05 19.23 2.93
CA ASP A 463 -14.91 18.96 4.09
C ASP A 463 -14.50 17.71 4.88
N HIS A 464 -13.50 16.97 4.40
CA HIS A 464 -12.94 15.76 5.00
C HIS A 464 -11.47 15.94 5.34
N THR A 465 -10.93 15.03 6.15
CA THR A 465 -9.59 15.10 6.73
C THR A 465 -8.76 13.87 6.44
N GLU A 466 -7.45 14.04 6.25
CA GLU A 466 -6.49 12.96 6.02
C GLU A 466 -5.97 12.43 7.36
N THR A 467 -6.15 11.13 7.63
CA THR A 467 -5.74 10.48 8.88
C THR A 467 -4.51 9.59 8.71
N LEU A 468 -4.46 8.74 7.68
CA LEU A 468 -3.37 7.78 7.42
C LEU A 468 -3.08 6.91 8.66
N SER A 469 -4.10 6.22 9.15
CA SER A 469 -4.08 5.58 10.47
C SER A 469 -4.49 4.10 10.45
N GLN A 470 -4.45 3.44 11.61
CA GLN A 470 -5.03 2.11 11.83
C GLN A 470 -4.43 1.06 10.89
N GLY A 471 -3.16 0.73 11.13
CA GLY A 471 -2.45 -0.27 10.32
C GLY A 471 -2.04 0.23 8.94
N PHE A 472 -1.81 1.54 8.78
CA PHE A 472 -1.52 2.13 7.47
C PHE A 472 -0.05 1.96 7.06
N GLY A 473 0.22 1.52 5.82
CA GLY A 473 1.56 1.45 5.25
C GLY A 473 1.84 2.62 4.29
N TYR A 474 2.82 3.48 4.59
CA TYR A 474 3.04 4.73 3.84
C TYR A 474 4.47 4.94 3.33
N GLY A 475 4.60 5.26 2.04
CA GLY A 475 5.86 5.65 1.39
C GLY A 475 5.90 7.09 0.88
N MET A 476 7.11 7.64 0.85
CA MET A 476 7.38 9.00 0.38
C MET A 476 7.54 9.03 -1.15
N ARG A 477 6.43 9.26 -1.85
CA ARG A 477 6.43 9.29 -3.32
C ARG A 477 7.20 10.50 -3.89
N PRO A 478 8.07 10.32 -4.91
CA PRO A 478 8.40 9.07 -5.61
C PRO A 478 9.68 8.38 -5.13
N TYR A 479 10.31 8.83 -4.03
CA TYR A 479 11.70 8.53 -3.73
C TYR A 479 11.95 7.49 -2.65
N GLY A 480 10.99 7.24 -1.77
CA GLY A 480 11.13 6.27 -0.69
C GLY A 480 9.97 5.30 -0.64
N SER A 481 10.26 4.00 -0.78
CA SER A 481 9.25 2.97 -0.56
C SER A 481 8.77 2.96 0.88
N GLY A 482 7.48 2.65 1.08
CA GLY A 482 6.84 2.63 2.39
C GLY A 482 7.29 1.50 3.31
N GLY A 483 6.78 1.56 4.54
CA GLY A 483 6.98 0.54 5.56
C GLY A 483 5.82 -0.43 5.67
N ILE A 484 5.81 -1.14 6.79
CA ILE A 484 4.76 -2.09 7.17
C ILE A 484 4.04 -1.53 8.39
N GLY A 485 2.74 -1.29 8.26
CA GLY A 485 1.86 -0.89 9.36
C GLY A 485 0.86 -2.00 9.66
N ILE A 486 0.71 -2.35 10.93
CA ILE A 486 -0.25 -3.36 11.38
C ILE A 486 -0.98 -2.85 12.63
N LEU A 487 -2.31 -2.90 12.59
CA LEU A 487 -3.16 -2.91 13.78
C LEU A 487 -3.71 -4.33 13.91
N TYR A 488 -3.58 -4.91 15.10
CA TYR A 488 -4.08 -6.24 15.40
C TYR A 488 -4.90 -6.20 16.68
N ASP A 489 -6.19 -6.50 16.57
CA ASP A 489 -7.12 -6.69 17.67
C ASP A 489 -7.48 -8.18 17.77
N GLN A 490 -7.66 -8.69 18.99
CA GLN A 490 -7.96 -10.10 19.22
C GLN A 490 -9.36 -10.39 19.71
N THR A 491 -9.94 -9.55 20.56
CA THR A 491 -11.29 -9.79 21.08
C THR A 491 -11.91 -8.48 21.55
N GLY A 492 -13.13 -8.20 21.16
CA GLY A 492 -13.82 -7.05 21.72
C GLY A 492 -15.16 -6.81 21.07
N ASN A 493 -15.67 -5.59 21.14
CA ASN A 493 -16.78 -5.19 20.29
C ASN A 493 -16.47 -3.76 19.86
N ASP A 494 -15.51 -3.55 18.99
CA ASP A 494 -14.71 -2.35 18.96
C ASP A 494 -15.23 -1.32 17.97
N LEU A 495 -14.75 -0.09 18.13
CA LEU A 495 -15.05 1.01 17.21
C LEU A 495 -13.78 1.48 16.52
N TYR A 496 -13.72 1.23 15.21
CA TYR A 496 -12.69 1.76 14.33
C TYR A 496 -13.22 2.96 13.56
N PHE A 497 -12.77 4.17 13.93
CA PHE A 497 -13.12 5.40 13.26
C PHE A 497 -11.89 6.07 12.62
N ALA A 498 -11.91 6.16 11.29
CA ALA A 498 -10.97 6.94 10.49
C ALA A 498 -11.72 7.70 9.38
N ASP A 499 -11.18 8.82 8.91
CA ASP A 499 -11.81 9.59 7.82
C ASP A 499 -11.23 9.16 6.47
N VAL A 500 -10.26 9.90 5.92
CA VAL A 500 -9.54 9.50 4.70
C VAL A 500 -8.24 8.78 5.08
N PHE A 501 -7.98 7.65 4.42
CA PHE A 501 -6.82 6.77 4.60
C PHE A 501 -6.75 6.10 5.98
N GLY A 502 -7.19 4.85 6.08
CA GLY A 502 -6.96 4.05 7.28
C GLY A 502 -7.38 2.60 7.17
N GLN A 503 -7.51 1.92 8.31
CA GLN A 503 -8.07 0.56 8.41
C GLN A 503 -7.40 -0.42 7.45
N GLY A 504 -6.10 -0.67 7.66
CA GLY A 504 -5.31 -1.61 6.88
C GLY A 504 -5.02 -1.18 5.44
N SER A 505 -5.18 0.11 5.14
CA SER A 505 -4.89 0.65 3.81
C SER A 505 -3.41 0.98 3.61
N SER A 506 -3.00 1.25 2.38
CA SER A 506 -1.60 1.53 2.08
C SER A 506 -1.39 2.47 0.91
N TYR A 507 -0.23 3.12 0.88
CA TYR A 507 0.17 4.04 -0.18
C TYR A 507 1.67 3.95 -0.49
N TRP A 508 2.02 3.85 -1.78
CA TRP A 508 3.38 3.92 -2.33
C TRP A 508 4.37 2.88 -1.78
N PHE A 509 4.34 1.67 -2.32
CA PHE A 509 5.18 0.54 -1.86
C PHE A 509 5.07 0.25 -0.35
N GLY A 510 4.02 0.74 0.30
CA GLY A 510 3.68 0.39 1.68
C GLY A 510 2.92 -0.94 1.73
N PHE A 511 2.92 -1.53 2.91
CA PHE A 511 2.07 -2.66 3.24
C PHE A 511 1.31 -2.33 4.53
N GLY A 512 -0.01 -2.21 4.42
CA GLY A 512 -0.90 -1.94 5.55
C GLY A 512 -1.78 -3.13 5.84
N ALA A 513 -2.06 -3.37 7.11
CA ALA A 513 -2.97 -4.41 7.57
C ALA A 513 -3.74 -3.99 8.83
N LEU A 514 -5.04 -4.27 8.82
CA LEU A 514 -5.86 -4.35 10.03
C LEU A 514 -6.31 -5.81 10.14
N ILE A 515 -6.05 -6.44 11.28
CA ILE A 515 -6.52 -7.78 11.60
C ILE A 515 -7.37 -7.69 12.86
N ASP A 516 -8.58 -8.25 12.79
CA ASP A 516 -9.49 -8.45 13.92
C ASP A 516 -9.83 -9.95 14.01
N ASP A 517 -9.68 -10.55 15.20
CA ASP A 517 -9.98 -11.96 15.39
C ASP A 517 -11.43 -12.23 15.85
N HIS A 518 -12.03 -11.39 16.69
CA HIS A 518 -13.30 -11.69 17.34
C HIS A 518 -14.01 -10.41 17.81
N GLY A 519 -15.24 -10.18 17.34
CA GLY A 519 -16.01 -9.09 17.91
C GLY A 519 -17.39 -8.91 17.32
N SER A 520 -17.94 -7.72 17.41
CA SER A 520 -19.14 -7.30 16.68
C SER A 520 -19.03 -5.79 16.59
N ASP A 521 -18.25 -5.40 15.61
CA ASP A 521 -17.48 -4.18 15.58
C ASP A 521 -18.08 -3.19 14.59
N ILE A 522 -17.59 -1.97 14.68
CA ILE A 522 -18.01 -0.88 13.80
C ILE A 522 -16.77 -0.32 13.11
N TYR A 523 -16.67 -0.57 11.81
CA TYR A 523 -15.66 0.00 10.94
C TYR A 523 -16.25 1.19 10.19
N SER A 524 -15.92 2.42 10.62
CA SER A 524 -16.38 3.65 9.97
C SER A 524 -15.21 4.39 9.30
N GLY A 525 -15.18 4.34 7.97
CA GLY A 525 -14.26 5.06 7.09
C GLY A 525 -14.98 6.04 6.15
N PHE A 526 -14.27 6.99 5.54
CA PHE A 526 -14.79 7.77 4.41
C PHE A 526 -14.21 7.31 3.07
N ASP A 527 -12.91 7.48 2.84
CA ASP A 527 -12.26 7.12 1.56
C ASP A 527 -10.86 6.54 1.80
N TYR A 528 -10.42 5.62 0.95
CA TYR A 528 -9.16 4.87 1.09
C TYR A 528 -9.04 4.10 2.41
N CYS A 529 -10.07 3.36 2.79
CA CYS A 529 -10.13 2.58 4.04
C CYS A 529 -10.37 1.08 3.81
N GLN A 530 -10.32 0.28 4.87
CA GLN A 530 -10.79 -1.12 4.88
C GLN A 530 -10.07 -1.99 3.84
N GLY A 531 -8.75 -2.07 3.99
CA GLY A 531 -7.89 -2.92 3.16
C GLY A 531 -7.63 -2.39 1.76
N SER A 532 -7.69 -1.07 1.58
CA SER A 532 -7.46 -0.47 0.27
C SER A 532 -5.97 -0.37 -0.08
N GLY A 533 -5.60 -0.77 -1.30
CA GLY A 533 -4.25 -0.59 -1.82
C GLY A 533 -4.18 0.60 -2.76
N VAL A 534 -3.18 1.47 -2.63
CA VAL A 534 -3.06 2.70 -3.44
C VAL A 534 -1.63 2.91 -3.97
N HIS A 535 -1.48 3.04 -5.29
CA HIS A 535 -0.19 3.32 -5.94
C HIS A 535 0.92 2.31 -5.61
N LEU A 536 0.90 1.12 -6.23
CA LEU A 536 1.96 0.10 -6.09
C LEU A 536 2.15 -0.39 -4.64
N SER A 537 1.06 -0.50 -3.87
CA SER A 537 1.07 -0.93 -2.47
C SER A 537 0.10 -2.10 -2.22
N PHE A 538 0.07 -2.59 -0.98
CA PHE A 538 -0.75 -3.73 -0.55
C PHE A 538 -1.55 -3.35 0.69
N GLY A 539 -2.89 -3.33 0.60
CA GLY A 539 -3.78 -3.12 1.74
C GLY A 539 -4.53 -4.40 2.10
N VAL A 540 -4.68 -4.68 3.38
CA VAL A 540 -5.36 -5.86 3.92
C VAL A 540 -6.27 -5.44 5.08
N CYS A 541 -7.54 -5.83 5.01
CA CYS A 541 -8.43 -5.88 6.17
C CYS A 541 -8.83 -7.34 6.33
N LEU A 542 -8.56 -7.92 7.48
CA LEU A 542 -8.91 -9.29 7.81
C LEU A 542 -9.75 -9.29 9.08
N ASP A 543 -10.99 -9.72 8.96
CA ASP A 543 -11.88 -10.00 10.08
C ASP A 543 -12.11 -11.51 10.14
N ARG A 544 -12.04 -12.12 11.32
CA ARG A 544 -12.22 -13.57 11.47
C ARG A 544 -13.58 -13.97 12.00
N SER A 545 -14.22 -13.13 12.81
CA SER A 545 -15.56 -13.45 13.27
C SER A 545 -16.22 -12.26 13.94
N GLY A 546 -17.50 -12.09 13.64
CA GLY A 546 -18.31 -11.17 14.39
C GLY A 546 -19.69 -11.02 13.80
N ASN A 547 -20.33 -9.88 14.05
CA ASN A 547 -21.52 -9.45 13.33
C ASN A 547 -21.31 -7.96 13.09
N ASP A 548 -20.55 -7.65 12.07
CA ASP A 548 -19.81 -6.41 11.96
C ASP A 548 -20.52 -5.39 11.07
N ASN A 549 -20.16 -4.13 11.27
CA ASN A 549 -20.73 -3.02 10.50
C ASN A 549 -19.63 -2.22 9.82
N TYR A 550 -19.46 -2.49 8.52
CA TYR A 550 -18.53 -1.78 7.66
C TYR A 550 -19.22 -0.64 6.94
N ARG A 551 -18.73 0.58 7.14
CA ARG A 551 -19.21 1.78 6.45
C ARG A 551 -18.08 2.53 5.79
N ALA A 552 -18.22 2.77 4.50
CA ALA A 552 -17.31 3.61 3.72
C ALA A 552 -18.04 4.43 2.65
N TRP A 553 -17.34 5.36 2.00
CA TRP A 553 -17.88 6.13 0.87
C TRP A 553 -17.14 5.81 -0.43
N GLY A 554 -15.82 6.02 -0.48
CA GLY A 554 -15.02 5.92 -1.71
C GLY A 554 -14.29 4.59 -1.91
N ILE A 555 -13.03 4.66 -2.33
CA ILE A 555 -12.11 3.53 -2.51
C ILE A 555 -11.98 2.81 -1.17
N SER A 556 -12.67 1.70 -0.96
CA SER A 556 -12.63 0.98 0.32
C SER A 556 -13.02 -0.48 0.17
N GLN A 557 -13.07 -1.26 1.25
CA GLN A 557 -13.59 -2.64 1.26
C GLN A 557 -12.90 -3.52 0.21
N GLY A 558 -11.57 -3.59 0.32
CA GLY A 558 -10.72 -4.40 -0.55
C GLY A 558 -10.47 -3.82 -1.94
N SER A 559 -10.64 -2.51 -2.12
CA SER A 559 -10.37 -1.85 -3.40
C SER A 559 -8.87 -1.61 -3.65
N GLY A 560 -8.38 -2.06 -4.81
CA GLY A 560 -7.08 -1.74 -5.35
C GLY A 560 -7.14 -0.56 -6.33
N HIS A 561 -6.30 0.44 -6.11
CA HIS A 561 -6.19 1.67 -6.89
C HIS A 561 -4.78 1.90 -7.44
N ASP A 562 -4.68 2.23 -8.73
CA ASP A 562 -3.44 2.63 -9.41
C ASP A 562 -2.27 1.64 -9.25
N LEU A 563 -2.43 0.43 -9.81
CA LEU A 563 -1.42 -0.65 -9.77
C LEU A 563 -1.13 -1.19 -8.36
N ALA A 564 -2.10 -1.11 -7.46
CA ALA A 564 -2.01 -1.67 -6.10
C ALA A 564 -2.94 -2.87 -5.93
N PHE A 565 -2.74 -3.60 -4.84
CA PHE A 565 -3.60 -4.70 -4.41
C PHE A 565 -4.34 -4.30 -3.13
N GLY A 566 -5.66 -4.35 -3.14
CA GLY A 566 -6.49 -4.20 -1.95
C GLY A 566 -7.26 -5.48 -1.70
N THR A 567 -7.44 -5.82 -0.42
CA THR A 567 -8.29 -6.94 -0.02
C THR A 567 -9.00 -6.70 1.30
N LEU A 568 -10.28 -7.08 1.34
CA LEU A 568 -11.03 -7.30 2.58
C LEU A 568 -11.43 -8.77 2.61
N VAL A 569 -11.14 -9.43 3.72
CA VAL A 569 -11.54 -10.80 3.97
C VAL A 569 -12.28 -10.84 5.29
N ASP A 570 -13.54 -11.23 5.23
CA ASP A 570 -14.33 -11.64 6.37
C ASP A 570 -14.48 -13.17 6.36
N ILE A 571 -14.39 -13.82 7.52
CA ILE A 571 -14.46 -15.27 7.64
C ILE A 571 -15.84 -15.72 8.13
N SER A 572 -16.50 -15.01 9.06
CA SER A 572 -17.78 -15.46 9.57
C SER A 572 -18.54 -14.39 10.34
N GLY A 573 -19.78 -14.16 9.99
CA GLY A 573 -20.63 -13.24 10.73
C GLY A 573 -21.89 -12.93 9.97
N ASP A 574 -22.94 -12.44 10.63
CA ASP A 574 -24.06 -11.80 9.93
C ASP A 574 -23.75 -10.29 9.82
N ASP A 575 -23.00 -9.89 8.79
CA ASP A 575 -22.38 -8.56 8.70
C ASP A 575 -23.16 -7.58 7.83
N ASN A 576 -22.80 -6.30 7.92
CA ASN A 576 -23.34 -5.25 7.08
C ASN A 576 -22.24 -4.42 6.42
N TYR A 577 -22.19 -4.47 5.10
CA TYR A 577 -21.28 -3.73 4.25
C TYR A 577 -22.01 -2.59 3.53
N VAL A 578 -21.83 -1.37 4.04
CA VAL A 578 -22.43 -0.14 3.50
C VAL A 578 -21.39 0.70 2.79
N CYS A 579 -21.59 0.97 1.50
CA CYS A 579 -20.69 1.80 0.72
C CYS A 579 -21.41 2.76 -0.24
N GLN A 580 -20.74 3.85 -0.62
CA GLN A 580 -21.24 4.74 -1.67
C GLN A 580 -20.78 4.28 -3.07
N ASP A 581 -19.49 4.11 -3.34
CA ASP A 581 -18.98 3.76 -4.68
C ASP A 581 -17.56 3.17 -4.61
N LEU A 582 -17.09 2.46 -5.64
CA LEU A 582 -15.72 1.91 -5.73
C LEU A 582 -15.25 1.13 -4.48
N SER A 583 -16.09 0.21 -4.03
CA SER A 583 -15.91 -0.62 -2.83
C SER A 583 -16.34 -2.06 -3.10
N GLN A 584 -16.22 -2.96 -2.11
CA GLN A 584 -16.64 -4.37 -2.22
C GLN A 584 -15.94 -5.07 -3.40
N GLY A 585 -14.61 -4.98 -3.41
CA GLY A 585 -13.78 -5.56 -4.46
C GLY A 585 -13.85 -4.81 -5.78
N GLY A 586 -14.27 -3.53 -5.76
CA GLY A 586 -14.32 -2.64 -6.91
C GLY A 586 -12.95 -2.07 -7.28
N GLY A 587 -12.38 -2.49 -8.41
CA GLY A 587 -11.07 -2.03 -8.87
C GLY A 587 -11.11 -0.95 -9.94
N ASN A 588 -10.14 -0.05 -9.92
CA ASN A 588 -9.90 0.88 -11.01
C ASN A 588 -8.41 1.16 -11.24
N ALA A 589 -8.10 1.84 -12.36
CA ALA A 589 -6.75 2.33 -12.65
C ALA A 589 -5.65 1.26 -12.56
N ASN A 590 -5.95 0.02 -12.94
CA ASN A 590 -5.03 -1.13 -12.96
C ASN A 590 -4.74 -1.75 -11.58
N GLY A 591 -5.55 -1.44 -10.56
CA GLY A 591 -5.48 -2.14 -9.28
C GLY A 591 -6.19 -3.49 -9.33
N PHE A 592 -5.73 -4.41 -8.47
CA PHE A 592 -6.39 -5.68 -8.20
C PHE A 592 -7.16 -5.56 -6.90
N SER A 593 -8.44 -5.90 -6.94
CA SER A 593 -9.36 -5.73 -5.81
C SER A 593 -10.02 -7.06 -5.50
N LEU A 594 -10.01 -7.42 -4.23
CA LEU A 594 -10.55 -8.67 -3.74
C LEU A 594 -11.40 -8.41 -2.50
N PHE A 595 -12.68 -8.71 -2.60
CA PHE A 595 -13.58 -8.78 -1.46
C PHE A 595 -14.01 -10.22 -1.27
N VAL A 596 -13.97 -10.68 -0.04
CA VAL A 596 -14.29 -12.04 0.35
C VAL A 596 -15.10 -11.96 1.63
N ASP A 597 -16.32 -12.46 1.58
CA ASP A 597 -17.02 -12.99 2.73
C ASP A 597 -17.12 -14.53 2.58
N LEU A 598 -16.88 -15.25 3.66
CA LEU A 598 -16.87 -16.72 3.65
C LEU A 598 -18.16 -17.36 4.18
N SER A 599 -18.86 -16.72 5.11
CA SER A 599 -20.10 -17.27 5.67
C SER A 599 -20.86 -16.26 6.52
N GLY A 600 -22.19 -16.31 6.48
CA GLY A 600 -23.00 -15.32 7.17
C GLY A 600 -24.44 -15.27 6.69
N ASN A 601 -25.17 -14.22 7.03
CA ASN A 601 -26.28 -13.73 6.23
C ASN A 601 -26.13 -12.21 6.17
N ASP A 602 -25.65 -11.72 5.04
CA ASP A 602 -24.92 -10.46 4.99
C ASP A 602 -25.70 -9.37 4.27
N GLY A 603 -25.48 -8.13 4.68
CA GLY A 603 -26.07 -6.95 4.07
C GLY A 603 -25.08 -6.22 3.16
N HIS A 604 -25.21 -6.35 1.84
CA HIS A 604 -24.42 -5.59 0.88
C HIS A 604 -25.18 -4.37 0.33
N ILE A 605 -24.96 -3.20 0.92
CA ILE A 605 -25.69 -1.97 0.60
C ILE A 605 -24.75 -0.99 -0.13
N ALA A 606 -24.83 -0.97 -1.46
CA ALA A 606 -24.11 -0.03 -2.30
C ALA A 606 -25.05 0.95 -3.00
N LYS A 607 -24.76 2.25 -2.94
CA LYS A 607 -25.53 3.29 -3.65
C LYS A 607 -25.07 3.52 -5.10
N GLY A 608 -23.78 3.37 -5.36
CA GLY A 608 -23.12 3.59 -6.64
C GLY A 608 -22.89 2.30 -7.42
N GLY A 609 -22.57 2.44 -8.70
CA GLY A 609 -22.44 1.30 -9.62
C GLY A 609 -21.06 0.66 -9.69
N ARG A 610 -20.01 1.21 -9.06
CA ARG A 610 -18.64 0.66 -9.16
C ARG A 610 -18.30 -0.28 -8.00
N THR A 611 -19.22 -1.14 -7.61
CA THR A 611 -19.07 -2.05 -6.45
C THR A 611 -19.25 -3.51 -6.85
N LEU A 612 -19.20 -4.44 -5.89
CA LEU A 612 -19.54 -5.86 -6.08
C LEU A 612 -18.75 -6.47 -7.24
N GLY A 613 -17.42 -6.36 -7.12
CA GLY A 613 -16.48 -6.89 -8.11
C GLY A 613 -16.39 -6.06 -9.38
N TYR A 614 -16.70 -4.76 -9.34
CA TYR A 614 -16.55 -3.87 -10.50
C TYR A 614 -15.09 -3.79 -10.97
N SER A 615 -14.92 -3.58 -12.28
CA SER A 615 -13.62 -3.24 -12.88
C SER A 615 -13.79 -2.13 -13.92
N ASP A 616 -12.72 -1.45 -14.34
CA ASP A 616 -12.76 -0.62 -15.54
C ASP A 616 -11.62 -0.90 -16.53
N THR A 617 -11.56 -0.16 -17.63
CA THR A 617 -10.42 -0.18 -18.56
C THR A 617 -9.84 1.21 -18.66
N ARG A 618 -9.01 1.57 -17.68
CA ARG A 618 -8.22 2.79 -17.75
C ARG A 618 -6.81 2.48 -18.22
N ARG A 619 -6.20 3.42 -18.96
CA ARG A 619 -4.77 3.39 -19.35
C ARG A 619 -4.32 2.15 -20.13
N THR A 620 -5.23 1.42 -20.79
CA THR A 620 -4.92 0.29 -21.71
C THR A 620 -4.35 -0.97 -21.05
N TYR A 621 -4.46 -1.14 -19.72
CA TYR A 621 -4.08 -2.37 -19.02
C TYR A 621 -5.32 -3.12 -18.51
N GLY A 622 -5.16 -4.43 -18.26
CA GLY A 622 -6.16 -5.25 -17.58
C GLY A 622 -6.04 -5.09 -16.07
N MET A 623 -7.16 -5.25 -15.37
CA MET A 623 -7.30 -5.18 -13.91
C MET A 623 -8.34 -6.22 -13.49
N ALA A 624 -8.52 -6.52 -12.22
CA ALA A 624 -9.65 -7.37 -11.80
C ALA A 624 -10.29 -6.83 -10.52
N GLY A 625 -11.62 -6.76 -10.55
CA GLY A 625 -12.43 -6.61 -9.36
C GLY A 625 -13.10 -7.95 -9.08
N ILE A 626 -12.96 -8.45 -7.87
CA ILE A 626 -13.46 -9.76 -7.48
C ILE A 626 -14.26 -9.58 -6.20
N PHE A 627 -15.52 -9.98 -6.25
CA PHE A 627 -16.40 -10.09 -5.09
C PHE A 627 -16.77 -11.56 -4.91
N LEU A 628 -16.52 -12.09 -3.73
CA LEU A 628 -16.87 -13.45 -3.34
C LEU A 628 -17.68 -13.37 -2.05
N ASP A 629 -18.89 -13.89 -2.10
CA ASP A 629 -19.73 -14.23 -0.95
C ASP A 629 -19.98 -15.73 -1.06
N LEU A 630 -19.48 -16.49 -0.08
CA LEU A 630 -19.39 -17.95 -0.18
C LEU A 630 -20.41 -18.68 0.69
N GLY A 631 -21.26 -17.97 1.42
CA GLY A 631 -22.33 -18.65 2.12
C GLY A 631 -23.20 -17.79 3.02
N GLY A 632 -24.31 -17.30 2.49
CA GLY A 632 -25.38 -16.82 3.34
C GLY A 632 -26.71 -16.76 2.65
N LYS A 633 -27.65 -16.03 3.23
CA LYS A 633 -28.84 -15.57 2.52
C LYS A 633 -28.90 -14.07 2.63
N ASP A 634 -28.33 -13.44 1.63
CA ASP A 634 -27.77 -12.12 1.75
C ASP A 634 -28.73 -11.09 1.17
N PHE A 635 -28.62 -9.88 1.67
CA PHE A 635 -29.40 -8.74 1.21
C PHE A 635 -28.54 -7.85 0.33
N TYR A 636 -28.87 -7.80 -0.97
CA TYR A 636 -28.25 -6.89 -1.92
C TYR A 636 -29.09 -5.63 -2.12
N GLY A 637 -28.57 -4.48 -1.68
CA GLY A 637 -29.20 -3.17 -1.87
C GLY A 637 -28.95 -2.53 -3.25
N SER A 638 -28.11 -3.16 -4.07
CA SER A 638 -27.70 -2.70 -5.41
C SER A 638 -28.45 -3.45 -6.51
N PRO A 639 -28.60 -2.88 -7.72
CA PRO A 639 -29.10 -3.62 -8.89
C PRO A 639 -28.12 -4.71 -9.38
N TYR A 640 -26.89 -4.70 -8.87
CA TYR A 640 -25.87 -5.72 -9.08
C TYR A 640 -25.74 -6.56 -7.80
N GLY A 641 -25.49 -7.87 -7.92
CA GLY A 641 -25.49 -8.80 -6.79
C GLY A 641 -26.85 -9.48 -6.60
N GLU A 642 -26.82 -10.79 -6.44
CA GLU A 642 -28.01 -11.62 -6.20
C GLU A 642 -27.55 -12.90 -5.51
N ASN A 643 -28.28 -13.33 -4.48
CA ASN A 643 -28.15 -14.67 -3.93
C ASN A 643 -28.13 -15.70 -5.07
N ASP A 644 -27.15 -16.57 -5.11
CA ASP A 644 -27.17 -17.68 -6.04
C ASP A 644 -26.51 -17.46 -7.36
N ALA A 645 -25.88 -16.31 -7.52
CA ALA A 645 -25.55 -15.81 -8.82
C ALA A 645 -24.05 -15.69 -9.01
N PHE A 646 -23.67 -15.98 -10.24
CA PHE A 646 -22.43 -15.50 -10.79
C PHE A 646 -22.74 -14.34 -11.73
N TRP A 647 -22.03 -13.23 -11.57
CA TRP A 647 -22.13 -12.09 -12.49
C TRP A 647 -20.77 -11.60 -12.95
N THR A 648 -20.79 -11.00 -14.14
CA THR A 648 -19.67 -10.23 -14.68
C THR A 648 -19.99 -8.75 -14.55
N HIS A 649 -19.12 -8.00 -13.92
CA HIS A 649 -19.27 -6.57 -13.74
C HIS A 649 -18.20 -5.81 -14.55
N SER A 650 -18.62 -5.14 -15.62
CA SER A 650 -17.72 -4.44 -16.56
C SER A 650 -16.75 -5.40 -17.29
N THR A 651 -15.45 -5.11 -17.37
CA THR A 651 -14.52 -5.77 -18.32
C THR A 651 -13.88 -7.04 -17.75
N TYR A 652 -13.36 -6.95 -16.53
CA TYR A 652 -12.67 -8.02 -15.81
C TYR A 652 -13.15 -8.09 -14.36
N GLY A 653 -14.39 -7.66 -14.13
CA GLY A 653 -15.01 -7.65 -12.84
C GLY A 653 -15.93 -8.84 -12.72
N VAL A 654 -15.92 -9.49 -11.57
CA VAL A 654 -16.74 -10.66 -11.28
C VAL A 654 -17.26 -10.58 -9.87
N GLY A 655 -18.51 -10.98 -9.70
CA GLY A 655 -19.02 -11.34 -8.41
C GLY A 655 -19.59 -12.75 -8.43
N LEU A 656 -19.46 -13.41 -7.31
CA LEU A 656 -19.97 -14.75 -7.08
C LEU A 656 -20.61 -14.76 -5.69
N ASP A 657 -21.86 -15.16 -5.67
CA ASP A 657 -22.62 -15.56 -4.50
C ASP A 657 -23.01 -17.04 -4.69
N GLN A 658 -22.90 -17.87 -3.65
CA GLN A 658 -23.27 -19.30 -3.71
C GLN A 658 -24.11 -19.79 -2.51
N ASN A 659 -25.46 -19.81 -2.60
CA ASN A 659 -26.31 -20.51 -1.62
C ASN A 659 -27.77 -20.99 -1.98
N LYS A 660 -27.99 -21.89 -2.96
CA LYS A 660 -29.32 -22.44 -3.42
C LYS A 660 -30.59 -21.53 -3.36
N SER A 661 -31.03 -21.09 -4.55
CA SER A 661 -32.35 -20.71 -5.12
C SER A 661 -32.78 -19.22 -5.32
N LYS A 662 -32.58 -18.72 -6.55
CA LYS A 662 -33.45 -17.95 -7.52
C LYS A 662 -34.33 -16.72 -7.10
N LYS A 663 -33.92 -15.54 -7.65
CA LYS A 663 -34.56 -14.65 -8.69
C LYS A 663 -35.65 -13.57 -8.40
N PRO A 664 -35.65 -12.42 -9.14
CA PRO A 664 -35.51 -11.05 -8.59
C PRO A 664 -36.46 -9.96 -9.21
N GLN A 665 -36.29 -8.65 -8.89
CA GLN A 665 -36.32 -7.48 -9.84
C GLN A 665 -36.27 -6.08 -9.17
N ALA A 666 -35.59 -5.10 -9.82
CA ALA A 666 -35.62 -3.64 -9.51
C ALA A 666 -35.35 -2.78 -10.78
N GLU A 667 -35.67 -1.47 -10.76
CA GLU A 667 -35.21 -0.41 -11.70
C GLU A 667 -35.29 0.99 -11.04
N LEU A 668 -34.32 1.89 -11.29
CA LEU A 668 -34.45 3.37 -11.33
C LEU A 668 -33.16 4.05 -11.87
N SER A 669 -33.30 5.28 -12.39
CA SER A 669 -32.30 6.10 -13.12
C SER A 669 -32.04 7.47 -12.46
N GLU A 670 -30.86 8.09 -12.67
CA GLU A 670 -30.61 9.51 -12.35
C GLU A 670 -29.73 10.26 -13.38
N GLU A 671 -29.99 11.57 -13.54
CA GLU A 671 -29.17 12.60 -14.20
C GLU A 671 -28.54 13.55 -13.16
N LYS A 672 -27.38 14.15 -13.46
CA LYS A 672 -26.70 15.17 -12.63
C LYS A 672 -26.52 16.51 -13.36
N ASN A 673 -26.70 17.61 -12.62
CA ASN A 673 -26.40 18.99 -13.03
C ASN A 673 -24.95 19.41 -12.69
N GLU A 674 -24.41 20.36 -13.47
CA GLU A 674 -23.07 20.95 -13.29
C GLU A 674 -23.10 22.27 -12.47
N PRO A 675 -22.04 22.60 -11.71
CA PRO A 675 -21.91 23.87 -10.96
C PRO A 675 -21.18 25.01 -11.70
N ASP A 676 -21.43 26.24 -11.25
CA ASP A 676 -20.90 27.53 -11.74
C ASP A 676 -19.38 27.74 -11.50
N PHE A 677 -18.72 28.46 -12.41
CA PHE A 677 -17.26 28.68 -12.47
C PHE A 677 -16.77 29.87 -11.62
N PRO A 678 -15.65 29.75 -10.86
CA PRO A 678 -14.96 30.89 -10.28
C PRO A 678 -13.76 31.34 -11.16
N GLU A 679 -13.79 32.60 -11.64
CA GLU A 679 -12.71 33.43 -12.22
C GLU A 679 -12.17 33.18 -13.67
N PRO A 680 -11.61 34.23 -14.36
CA PRO A 680 -11.21 34.18 -15.77
C PRO A 680 -9.86 33.49 -16.07
N LEU A 681 -9.70 33.00 -17.31
CA LEU A 681 -8.47 32.37 -17.81
C LEU A 681 -7.31 33.36 -17.98
N GLY A 682 -6.07 32.87 -17.80
CA GLY A 682 -4.86 33.65 -18.05
C GLY A 682 -4.62 33.97 -19.54
N GLU A 683 -3.75 34.96 -19.82
CA GLU A 683 -3.47 35.44 -21.18
C GLU A 683 -2.15 34.92 -21.77
N ASP A 684 -1.16 34.56 -20.94
CA ASP A 684 0.18 34.09 -21.35
C ASP A 684 0.36 32.56 -21.17
N VAL A 685 1.33 31.99 -21.92
CA VAL A 685 1.59 30.53 -21.93
C VAL A 685 1.96 29.98 -20.55
N PRO A 686 2.88 30.57 -19.77
CA PRO A 686 3.15 30.13 -18.40
C PRO A 686 1.92 30.07 -17.49
N THR A 687 1.10 31.13 -17.47
CA THR A 687 -0.10 31.20 -16.63
C THR A 687 -1.14 30.16 -17.05
N LEU A 688 -1.39 30.04 -18.36
CA LEU A 688 -2.31 29.04 -18.89
C LEU A 688 -1.83 27.61 -18.59
N PHE A 689 -0.52 27.35 -18.67
CA PHE A 689 0.02 26.03 -18.36
C PHE A 689 -0.12 25.68 -16.88
N LEU A 690 0.04 26.68 -16.00
CA LEU A 690 -0.21 26.53 -14.57
C LEU A 690 -1.68 26.15 -14.31
N GLN A 691 -2.64 26.87 -14.88
CA GLN A 691 -4.08 26.57 -14.78
C GLN A 691 -4.41 25.19 -15.40
N ALA A 692 -3.82 24.84 -16.54
CA ALA A 692 -3.99 23.55 -17.22
C ALA A 692 -3.47 22.33 -16.42
N SER A 693 -2.66 22.59 -15.40
CA SER A 693 -2.00 21.59 -14.54
C SER A 693 -2.47 21.64 -13.07
N ALA A 694 -3.50 22.42 -12.75
CA ALA A 694 -3.98 22.59 -11.37
C ALA A 694 -4.49 21.28 -10.73
N ALA A 695 -4.14 21.08 -9.46
CA ALA A 695 -4.46 19.86 -8.70
C ALA A 695 -5.66 20.00 -7.75
N VAL A 696 -5.88 21.19 -7.17
CA VAL A 696 -6.94 21.44 -6.18
C VAL A 696 -8.31 21.29 -6.83
N ALA A 697 -9.24 20.65 -6.12
CA ALA A 697 -10.59 20.38 -6.60
C ALA A 697 -11.33 21.64 -7.08
N SER A 698 -11.20 22.75 -6.34
CA SER A 698 -11.81 24.05 -6.66
C SER A 698 -11.35 24.66 -7.99
N TYR A 699 -10.16 24.29 -8.48
CA TYR A 699 -9.62 24.75 -9.76
C TYR A 699 -9.86 23.76 -10.91
N GLN A 700 -10.45 22.59 -10.68
CA GLN A 700 -10.72 21.64 -11.76
C GLN A 700 -11.58 22.22 -12.91
N PRO A 701 -12.56 23.12 -12.67
CA PRO A 701 -13.35 23.70 -13.76
C PRO A 701 -12.54 24.51 -14.79
N ILE A 702 -11.44 25.15 -14.39
CA ILE A 702 -10.61 25.98 -15.29
C ILE A 702 -9.54 25.19 -16.06
N VAL A 703 -9.25 23.95 -15.64
CA VAL A 703 -8.19 23.11 -16.23
C VAL A 703 -8.44 22.85 -17.71
N GLN A 704 -9.66 22.45 -18.08
CA GLN A 704 -9.98 22.08 -19.46
C GLN A 704 -10.00 23.30 -20.39
N PRO A 705 -10.64 24.44 -20.03
CA PRO A 705 -10.55 25.66 -20.82
C PRO A 705 -9.12 26.19 -21.00
N ALA A 706 -8.26 26.11 -19.97
CA ALA A 706 -6.85 26.51 -20.08
C ALA A 706 -6.06 25.64 -21.08
N ARG A 707 -6.33 24.33 -21.10
CA ARG A 707 -5.74 23.41 -22.10
C ARG A 707 -6.19 23.77 -23.51
N GLU A 708 -7.48 24.06 -23.70
CA GLU A 708 -8.04 24.46 -25.00
C GLU A 708 -7.36 25.73 -25.52
N ARG A 709 -7.16 26.72 -24.65
CA ARG A 709 -6.45 27.95 -25.01
C ARG A 709 -5.01 27.70 -25.45
N LEU A 710 -4.26 26.84 -24.75
CA LEU A 710 -2.90 26.45 -25.15
C LEU A 710 -2.87 25.72 -26.49
N ILE A 711 -3.88 24.88 -26.77
CA ILE A 711 -4.02 24.20 -28.05
C ILE A 711 -4.25 25.21 -29.18
N GLU A 712 -5.11 26.22 -28.96
CA GLU A 712 -5.37 27.29 -29.94
C GLU A 712 -4.11 28.11 -30.26
N MET A 713 -3.24 28.33 -29.28
CA MET A 713 -1.95 29.02 -29.49
C MET A 713 -0.98 28.23 -30.39
N GLY A 714 -1.17 26.91 -30.51
CA GLY A 714 -0.40 26.08 -31.42
C GLY A 714 1.11 26.15 -31.18
N ILE A 715 1.88 26.43 -32.24
CA ILE A 715 3.35 26.48 -32.21
C ILE A 715 3.88 27.50 -31.19
N ASP A 716 3.16 28.60 -30.95
CA ASP A 716 3.59 29.67 -30.05
C ASP A 716 3.64 29.20 -28.58
N SER A 717 2.89 28.16 -28.22
CA SER A 717 2.96 27.53 -26.89
C SER A 717 4.08 26.48 -26.78
N LEU A 718 4.51 25.89 -27.89
CA LEU A 718 5.37 24.70 -27.88
C LEU A 718 6.73 24.94 -27.23
N GLY A 719 7.35 26.13 -27.43
CA GLY A 719 8.63 26.44 -26.82
C GLY A 719 8.63 26.23 -25.32
N TYR A 720 7.65 26.80 -24.63
CA TYR A 720 7.50 26.65 -23.17
C TYR A 720 7.12 25.21 -22.77
N LEU A 721 6.22 24.56 -23.51
CA LEU A 721 5.79 23.18 -23.21
C LEU A 721 6.94 22.17 -23.34
N LEU A 722 7.86 22.41 -24.30
CA LEU A 722 8.99 21.52 -24.55
C LEU A 722 10.09 21.64 -23.50
N ASP A 723 10.27 22.84 -22.93
CA ASP A 723 11.10 23.06 -21.74
C ASP A 723 10.59 22.29 -20.51
N LYS A 724 9.42 21.63 -20.60
CA LYS A 724 8.81 20.81 -19.55
C LYS A 724 8.77 19.31 -19.88
N LEU A 725 9.41 18.85 -20.96
CA LEU A 725 9.41 17.41 -21.31
C LEU A 725 10.07 16.52 -20.27
N ASP A 726 10.97 17.07 -19.45
CA ASP A 726 11.60 16.38 -18.33
C ASP A 726 10.87 16.57 -17.00
N THR A 727 9.67 17.15 -17.01
CA THR A 727 8.93 17.44 -15.78
C THR A 727 8.78 16.22 -14.89
N GLU A 728 9.11 16.40 -13.62
CA GLU A 728 8.87 15.41 -12.56
C GLU A 728 7.47 15.55 -11.99
N HIS A 729 6.74 16.63 -12.32
CA HIS A 729 5.41 16.90 -11.79
C HIS A 729 4.33 16.13 -12.59
N PRO A 730 3.54 15.22 -11.95
CA PRO A 730 2.57 14.39 -12.66
C PRO A 730 1.49 15.18 -13.41
N ARG A 731 1.02 16.31 -12.86
CA ARG A 731 -0.04 17.11 -13.49
C ARG A 731 0.46 17.92 -14.68
N GLU A 732 1.72 18.36 -14.66
CA GLU A 732 2.34 18.96 -15.84
C GLU A 732 2.42 17.93 -16.97
N TYR A 733 2.87 16.71 -16.65
CA TYR A 733 2.86 15.62 -17.63
C TYR A 733 1.45 15.35 -18.21
N HIS A 734 0.41 15.36 -17.37
CA HIS A 734 -0.97 15.22 -17.84
C HIS A 734 -1.44 16.39 -18.70
N ALA A 735 -1.07 17.63 -18.37
CA ALA A 735 -1.35 18.80 -19.18
C ALA A 735 -0.66 18.69 -20.55
N LEU A 736 0.64 18.37 -20.59
CA LEU A 736 1.40 18.12 -21.81
C LEU A 736 0.74 17.04 -22.67
N ARG A 737 0.34 15.93 -22.05
CA ARG A 737 -0.37 14.82 -22.72
C ARG A 737 -1.72 15.25 -23.32
N ALA A 738 -2.44 16.18 -22.70
CA ALA A 738 -3.72 16.66 -23.19
C ALA A 738 -3.57 17.69 -24.32
N ILE A 739 -2.47 18.46 -24.31
CA ILE A 739 -2.23 19.59 -25.21
C ILE A 739 -1.46 19.17 -26.46
N ILE A 740 -0.26 18.57 -26.30
CA ILE A 740 0.68 18.31 -27.40
C ILE A 740 0.04 17.53 -28.56
N PRO A 741 -0.71 16.43 -28.33
CA PRO A 741 -1.30 15.66 -29.43
C PRO A 741 -2.32 16.45 -30.26
N LYS A 742 -2.98 17.43 -29.65
CA LYS A 742 -4.01 18.25 -30.31
C LYS A 742 -3.43 19.42 -31.11
N ILE A 743 -2.16 19.78 -30.90
CA ILE A 743 -1.46 20.78 -31.73
C ILE A 743 -1.13 20.20 -33.12
N GLY A 744 -0.76 18.92 -33.20
CA GLY A 744 -0.63 18.18 -34.46
C GLY A 744 0.80 17.94 -34.94
N LYS A 745 0.96 17.67 -36.24
CA LYS A 745 2.20 17.17 -36.87
C LYS A 745 3.40 18.13 -36.76
N GLU A 746 3.12 19.42 -36.57
CA GLU A 746 4.09 20.48 -36.37
C GLU A 746 4.97 20.23 -35.14
N THR A 747 4.49 19.41 -34.20
CA THR A 747 5.23 18.97 -33.02
C THR A 747 6.32 17.94 -33.32
N ILE A 748 6.23 17.17 -34.42
CA ILE A 748 7.13 16.03 -34.67
C ILE A 748 8.55 16.49 -34.93
N SER A 749 8.76 17.53 -35.75
CA SER A 749 10.10 18.06 -36.01
C SER A 749 10.77 18.51 -34.72
N ILE A 750 10.02 19.19 -33.86
CA ILE A 750 10.55 19.75 -32.61
C ILE A 750 10.78 18.66 -31.54
N LEU A 751 9.88 17.69 -31.42
CA LEU A 751 10.06 16.52 -30.54
C LEU A 751 11.25 15.65 -31.00
N SER A 752 11.58 15.64 -32.29
CA SER A 752 12.67 14.82 -32.83
C SER A 752 14.04 15.30 -32.35
N ASP A 753 14.21 16.61 -32.14
CA ASP A 753 15.43 17.19 -31.59
C ASP A 753 15.63 16.71 -30.14
N SER A 754 14.54 16.63 -29.35
CA SER A 754 14.57 16.17 -27.95
C SER A 754 14.96 14.70 -27.77
N LEU A 755 14.91 13.87 -28.83
CA LEU A 755 15.35 12.47 -28.79
C LEU A 755 16.87 12.30 -28.63
N SER A 756 17.64 13.38 -28.79
CA SER A 756 19.09 13.41 -28.55
C SER A 756 19.46 13.81 -27.12
N SER A 757 18.45 14.08 -26.26
CA SER A 757 18.67 14.43 -24.86
C SER A 757 19.38 13.31 -24.10
N GLU A 758 20.32 13.67 -23.23
CA GLU A 758 20.92 12.73 -22.28
C GLU A 758 19.93 12.33 -21.16
N ASN A 759 18.85 13.09 -20.97
CA ASN A 759 17.82 12.78 -19.99
C ASN A 759 16.84 11.71 -20.53
N PRO A 760 16.81 10.50 -19.95
CA PRO A 760 15.95 9.42 -20.44
C PRO A 760 14.45 9.73 -20.33
N ARG A 761 14.05 10.60 -19.40
CA ARG A 761 12.64 11.02 -19.23
C ARG A 761 12.21 11.87 -20.43
N THR A 762 13.04 12.83 -20.84
CA THR A 762 12.82 13.62 -22.05
C THR A 762 12.65 12.69 -23.25
N VAL A 763 13.60 11.78 -23.47
CA VAL A 763 13.54 10.82 -24.59
C VAL A 763 12.26 9.98 -24.55
N SER A 764 11.93 9.40 -23.40
CA SER A 764 10.73 8.58 -23.23
C SER A 764 9.44 9.37 -23.49
N ASN A 765 9.33 10.59 -22.95
CA ASN A 765 8.17 11.45 -23.13
C ASN A 765 8.04 11.93 -24.59
N SER A 766 9.15 12.24 -25.25
CA SER A 766 9.16 12.59 -26.68
C SER A 766 8.63 11.45 -27.55
N ILE A 767 9.09 10.21 -27.35
CA ILE A 767 8.60 9.03 -28.08
C ILE A 767 7.10 8.84 -27.84
N TRP A 768 6.67 8.98 -26.58
CA TRP A 768 5.26 8.84 -26.21
C TRP A 768 4.37 9.89 -26.89
N PHE A 769 4.76 11.17 -26.85
CA PHE A 769 3.98 12.25 -27.45
C PHE A 769 3.98 12.16 -28.98
N MET A 770 5.09 11.80 -29.63
CA MET A 770 5.12 11.49 -31.06
C MET A 770 4.10 10.41 -31.44
N GLY A 771 3.99 9.37 -30.61
CA GLY A 771 3.00 8.31 -30.79
C GLY A 771 1.56 8.82 -30.67
N LEU A 772 1.26 9.66 -29.68
CA LEU A 772 -0.07 10.23 -29.49
C LEU A 772 -0.48 11.19 -30.62
N VAL A 773 0.46 11.95 -31.18
CA VAL A 773 0.24 12.74 -32.41
C VAL A 773 -0.12 11.82 -33.58
N GLY A 774 0.54 10.66 -33.67
CA GLY A 774 0.17 9.59 -34.60
C GLY A 774 0.54 9.87 -36.07
N ASP A 775 1.40 10.86 -36.32
CA ASP A 775 1.84 11.21 -37.67
C ASP A 775 2.93 10.26 -38.18
N SER A 776 2.83 9.86 -39.45
CA SER A 776 3.76 8.92 -40.09
C SER A 776 5.21 9.43 -40.16
N SER A 777 5.43 10.75 -40.13
CA SER A 777 6.75 11.39 -40.13
C SER A 777 7.56 11.12 -38.86
N ALA A 778 6.91 10.70 -37.76
CA ALA A 778 7.61 10.31 -36.53
C ALA A 778 8.43 9.02 -36.71
N ALA A 779 7.94 8.09 -37.55
CA ALA A 779 8.41 6.71 -37.57
C ALA A 779 9.93 6.54 -37.85
N PRO A 780 10.55 7.29 -38.79
CA PRO A 780 12.01 7.27 -39.01
C PRO A 780 12.85 7.63 -37.79
N HIS A 781 12.33 8.42 -36.86
CA HIS A 781 13.07 8.83 -35.66
C HIS A 781 13.01 7.78 -34.55
N LEU A 782 12.10 6.81 -34.64
CA LEU A 782 11.75 5.91 -33.55
C LEU A 782 12.41 4.52 -33.64
N GLU A 783 12.82 4.07 -34.82
CA GLU A 783 13.29 2.70 -35.07
C GLU A 783 14.36 2.22 -34.09
N LYS A 784 15.37 3.06 -33.81
CA LYS A 784 16.48 2.74 -32.90
C LYS A 784 16.04 2.44 -31.46
N PHE A 785 14.85 2.90 -31.05
CA PHE A 785 14.35 2.72 -29.68
C PHE A 785 13.61 1.39 -29.47
N LEU A 786 13.33 0.63 -30.53
CA LEU A 786 12.74 -0.72 -30.43
C LEU A 786 13.65 -1.71 -29.70
N THR A 787 14.96 -1.47 -29.67
CA THR A 787 15.96 -2.31 -28.99
C THR A 787 16.57 -1.62 -27.78
N HIS A 788 15.90 -0.59 -27.24
CA HIS A 788 16.40 0.15 -26.09
C HIS A 788 16.45 -0.74 -24.83
N GLU A 789 17.47 -0.56 -23.97
CA GLU A 789 17.64 -1.35 -22.74
C GLU A 789 16.40 -1.28 -21.83
N LYS A 790 15.82 -0.09 -21.69
CA LYS A 790 14.63 0.16 -20.89
C LYS A 790 13.37 -0.34 -21.59
N ARG A 791 12.68 -1.28 -20.95
CA ARG A 791 11.38 -1.82 -21.37
C ARG A 791 10.35 -0.72 -21.69
N SER A 792 10.23 0.30 -20.83
CA SER A 792 9.25 1.38 -21.00
C SER A 792 9.41 2.14 -22.32
N ILE A 793 10.67 2.38 -22.73
CA ILE A 793 10.98 3.00 -24.02
C ILE A 793 10.60 2.08 -25.18
N ARG A 794 10.86 0.76 -25.07
CA ARG A 794 10.41 -0.21 -26.09
C ARG A 794 8.88 -0.23 -26.22
N VAL A 795 8.15 -0.21 -25.11
CA VAL A 795 6.66 -0.12 -25.09
C VAL A 795 6.17 1.14 -25.78
N HIS A 796 6.68 2.32 -25.39
CA HIS A 796 6.29 3.60 -26.01
C HIS A 796 6.63 3.64 -27.50
N CYS A 797 7.79 3.11 -27.90
CA CYS A 797 8.20 3.02 -29.29
C CYS A 797 7.26 2.10 -30.11
N ALA A 798 6.95 0.92 -29.58
CA ALA A 798 6.02 -0.01 -30.22
C ALA A 798 4.62 0.61 -30.41
N GLU A 799 4.13 1.32 -29.39
CA GLU A 799 2.86 2.06 -29.47
C GLU A 799 2.92 3.15 -30.54
N ALA A 800 3.96 3.97 -30.53
CA ALA A 800 4.10 5.10 -31.44
C ALA A 800 4.16 4.65 -32.91
N LEU A 801 4.91 3.57 -33.20
CA LEU A 801 4.95 2.98 -34.54
C LEU A 801 3.63 2.32 -34.94
N GLY A 802 2.92 1.69 -33.99
CA GLY A 802 1.55 1.18 -34.22
C GLY A 802 0.54 2.27 -34.57
N ARG A 803 0.64 3.43 -33.93
CA ARG A 803 -0.22 4.59 -34.19
C ARG A 803 0.10 5.27 -35.52
N SER A 804 1.38 5.37 -35.88
CA SER A 804 1.83 5.97 -37.15
C SER A 804 1.46 5.13 -38.38
N LYS A 805 1.30 3.80 -38.19
CA LYS A 805 0.99 2.81 -39.24
C LYS A 805 1.95 2.84 -40.43
N HIS A 806 3.17 3.32 -40.24
CA HIS A 806 4.12 3.46 -41.34
C HIS A 806 4.62 2.06 -41.80
N PRO A 807 4.33 1.60 -43.03
CA PRO A 807 4.48 0.19 -43.45
C PRO A 807 5.88 -0.40 -43.29
N ALA A 808 6.92 0.43 -43.36
CA ALA A 808 8.31 0.00 -43.20
C ALA A 808 8.61 -0.66 -41.84
N TYR A 809 7.87 -0.32 -40.79
CA TYR A 809 8.16 -0.76 -39.41
C TYR A 809 7.32 -1.94 -38.93
N GLU A 810 6.42 -2.46 -39.77
CA GLU A 810 5.57 -3.59 -39.42
C GLU A 810 6.40 -4.83 -39.03
N SER A 811 7.45 -5.15 -39.79
CA SER A 811 8.34 -6.30 -39.51
C SER A 811 9.11 -6.14 -38.19
N ALA A 812 9.44 -4.91 -37.82
CA ALA A 812 10.13 -4.62 -36.57
C ALA A 812 9.19 -4.86 -35.37
N LEU A 813 7.92 -4.48 -35.48
CA LEU A 813 6.89 -4.79 -34.49
C LEU A 813 6.59 -6.29 -34.38
N ILE A 814 6.63 -7.04 -35.49
CA ILE A 814 6.51 -8.51 -35.45
C ILE A 814 7.62 -9.13 -34.58
N SER A 815 8.84 -8.59 -34.66
CA SER A 815 9.97 -9.09 -33.88
C SER A 815 9.77 -8.86 -32.36
N LEU A 816 9.08 -7.79 -31.97
CA LEU A 816 8.76 -7.50 -30.57
C LEU A 816 7.75 -8.46 -29.93
N LEU A 817 7.04 -9.29 -30.70
CA LEU A 817 6.23 -10.38 -30.14
C LEU A 817 7.08 -11.47 -29.47
N ALA A 818 8.40 -11.45 -29.63
CA ALA A 818 9.35 -12.33 -28.96
C ALA A 818 10.17 -11.61 -27.86
N ASP A 819 9.81 -10.38 -27.48
CA ASP A 819 10.51 -9.65 -26.41
C ASP A 819 10.40 -10.40 -25.07
N SER A 820 11.44 -10.29 -24.24
CA SER A 820 11.44 -10.92 -22.90
C SER A 820 10.29 -10.41 -22.04
N GLU A 821 9.88 -9.15 -22.25
CA GLU A 821 8.90 -8.46 -21.44
C GLU A 821 7.48 -8.57 -22.00
N ALA A 822 6.56 -9.05 -21.16
CA ALA A 822 5.18 -9.30 -21.54
C ALA A 822 4.43 -8.04 -22.01
N ASP A 823 4.70 -6.89 -21.41
CA ASP A 823 4.07 -5.64 -21.82
C ASP A 823 4.56 -5.13 -23.18
N VAL A 824 5.81 -5.42 -23.55
CA VAL A 824 6.32 -5.12 -24.89
C VAL A 824 5.64 -6.04 -25.90
N ARG A 825 5.52 -7.34 -25.60
CA ARG A 825 4.77 -8.28 -26.44
C ARG A 825 3.30 -7.89 -26.57
N GLN A 826 2.65 -7.48 -25.48
CA GLN A 826 1.27 -6.99 -25.46
C GLN A 826 1.11 -5.78 -26.38
N ARG A 827 2.01 -4.79 -26.25
CA ARG A 827 1.94 -3.55 -27.05
C ARG A 827 2.26 -3.82 -28.52
N ALA A 828 3.17 -4.73 -28.82
CA ALA A 828 3.44 -5.18 -30.18
C ALA A 828 2.22 -5.86 -30.80
N ALA A 829 1.53 -6.75 -30.08
CA ALA A 829 0.29 -7.36 -30.54
C ALA A 829 -0.81 -6.31 -30.81
N TRP A 830 -0.94 -5.31 -29.93
CA TRP A 830 -1.86 -4.20 -30.15
C TRP A 830 -1.48 -3.39 -31.40
N ALA A 831 -0.20 -3.04 -31.54
CA ALA A 831 0.32 -2.23 -32.64
C ALA A 831 0.11 -2.91 -34.00
N LEU A 832 0.37 -4.22 -34.10
CA LEU A 832 0.17 -5.00 -35.33
C LEU A 832 -1.32 -5.03 -35.75
N GLY A 833 -2.25 -5.08 -34.80
CA GLY A 833 -3.68 -4.95 -35.08
C GLY A 833 -4.05 -3.63 -35.77
N ARG A 834 -3.30 -2.55 -35.51
CA ARG A 834 -3.53 -1.22 -36.11
C ARG A 834 -3.10 -1.13 -37.57
N PHE A 835 -2.12 -1.94 -37.99
CA PHE A 835 -1.65 -1.99 -39.38
C PHE A 835 -2.72 -2.55 -40.31
N GLY A 836 -3.53 -3.50 -39.85
CA GLY A 836 -4.65 -3.99 -40.66
C GLY A 836 -4.23 -4.98 -41.78
N THR A 837 -3.00 -5.50 -41.74
CA THR A 837 -2.35 -6.19 -42.87
C THR A 837 -2.31 -7.71 -42.73
N GLU A 838 -2.27 -8.43 -43.85
CA GLU A 838 -2.14 -9.90 -43.87
C GLU A 838 -0.86 -10.39 -43.17
N LYS A 839 0.23 -9.61 -43.27
CA LYS A 839 1.53 -9.90 -42.66
C LYS A 839 1.44 -10.01 -41.13
N SER A 840 0.56 -9.23 -40.50
CA SER A 840 0.35 -9.24 -39.04
C SER A 840 -0.45 -10.45 -38.54
N PHE A 841 -1.15 -11.16 -39.42
CA PHE A 841 -2.08 -12.23 -39.03
C PHE A 841 -1.41 -13.42 -38.35
N SER A 842 -0.41 -14.03 -39.00
CA SER A 842 0.24 -15.24 -38.47
C SER A 842 1.01 -14.97 -37.15
N PRO A 843 1.71 -13.83 -37.00
CA PRO A 843 2.31 -13.45 -35.72
C PRO A 843 1.28 -13.25 -34.60
N LEU A 844 0.16 -12.56 -34.86
CA LEU A 844 -0.91 -12.39 -33.86
C LEU A 844 -1.55 -13.72 -33.47
N LEU A 845 -1.71 -14.63 -34.43
CA LEU A 845 -2.20 -15.99 -34.19
C LEU A 845 -1.27 -16.76 -33.24
N GLN A 846 0.04 -16.55 -33.32
CA GLN A 846 1.01 -17.14 -32.39
C GLN A 846 0.94 -16.48 -31.00
N ALA A 847 0.69 -15.17 -30.93
CA ALA A 847 0.57 -14.43 -29.67
C ALA A 847 -0.65 -14.86 -28.81
N LEU A 848 -1.65 -15.52 -29.40
CA LEU A 848 -2.74 -16.19 -28.65
C LEU A 848 -2.25 -17.33 -27.74
N LYS A 849 -1.00 -17.78 -27.90
CA LYS A 849 -0.36 -18.83 -27.10
C LYS A 849 0.61 -18.29 -26.05
N ASP A 850 0.67 -16.98 -25.87
CA ASP A 850 1.55 -16.36 -24.88
C ASP A 850 1.20 -16.82 -23.47
N SER A 851 2.21 -16.95 -22.61
CA SER A 851 2.01 -17.33 -21.21
C SER A 851 1.20 -16.29 -20.43
N ARG A 852 1.21 -15.02 -20.85
CA ARG A 852 0.54 -13.93 -20.15
C ARG A 852 -0.81 -13.59 -20.78
N GLN A 853 -1.87 -13.55 -19.96
CA GLN A 853 -3.23 -13.25 -20.41
C GLN A 853 -3.34 -11.90 -21.15
N ILE A 854 -2.62 -10.88 -20.69
CA ILE A 854 -2.60 -9.56 -21.32
C ILE A 854 -2.20 -9.61 -22.80
N VAL A 855 -1.23 -10.46 -23.17
CA VAL A 855 -0.75 -10.61 -24.56
C VAL A 855 -1.79 -11.37 -25.37
N ARG A 856 -2.34 -12.46 -24.82
CA ARG A 856 -3.42 -13.24 -25.46
C ARG A 856 -4.64 -12.37 -25.77
N HIS A 857 -5.06 -11.53 -24.82
CA HIS A 857 -6.19 -10.62 -24.98
C HIS A 857 -5.93 -9.53 -26.03
N SER A 858 -4.74 -8.93 -26.01
CA SER A 858 -4.31 -7.95 -27.01
C SER A 858 -4.34 -8.56 -28.42
N ALA A 859 -3.84 -9.78 -28.56
CA ALA A 859 -3.87 -10.53 -29.82
C ALA A 859 -5.31 -10.88 -30.26
N GLU A 860 -6.18 -11.32 -29.35
CA GLU A 860 -7.60 -11.59 -29.63
C GLU A 860 -8.32 -10.34 -30.15
N ASN A 861 -8.16 -9.20 -29.48
CA ASN A 861 -8.76 -7.93 -29.91
C ASN A 861 -8.20 -7.46 -31.26
N SER A 862 -6.87 -7.53 -31.44
CA SER A 862 -6.23 -7.17 -32.71
C SER A 862 -6.71 -8.03 -33.87
N LEU A 863 -6.87 -9.34 -33.66
CA LEU A 863 -7.42 -10.25 -34.67
C LEU A 863 -8.90 -9.97 -34.97
N ALA A 864 -9.70 -9.58 -33.96
CA ALA A 864 -11.10 -9.20 -34.14
C ALA A 864 -11.22 -7.91 -34.97
N SER A 865 -10.44 -6.87 -34.64
CA SER A 865 -10.38 -5.64 -35.43
C SER A 865 -9.87 -5.88 -36.85
N LEU A 866 -8.89 -6.79 -37.02
CA LEU A 866 -8.42 -7.23 -38.32
C LEU A 866 -9.50 -7.96 -39.13
N HIS A 867 -10.48 -8.60 -38.50
CA HIS A 867 -11.59 -9.25 -39.20
C HIS A 867 -12.69 -8.26 -39.57
N SER A 868 -12.97 -7.29 -38.69
CA SER A 868 -14.08 -6.36 -38.84
C SER A 868 -13.79 -5.19 -39.78
N GLY A 869 -12.55 -4.69 -39.81
CA GLY A 869 -12.12 -3.58 -40.67
C GLY A 869 -11.85 -3.93 -42.14
N LEU A 870 -12.20 -5.14 -42.59
CA LEU A 870 -11.90 -5.65 -43.93
C LEU A 870 -12.99 -5.29 -44.94
N ASP A 871 -12.62 -4.57 -46.00
CA ASP A 871 -13.46 -4.41 -47.18
C ASP A 871 -13.72 -5.81 -47.80
N PRO A 872 -14.98 -6.28 -47.87
CA PRO A 872 -15.32 -7.58 -48.46
C PRO A 872 -14.87 -7.74 -49.92
N GLN A 873 -14.64 -6.64 -50.64
CA GLN A 873 -14.20 -6.63 -52.03
C GLN A 873 -12.68 -6.80 -52.16
N ASP A 874 -11.91 -6.39 -51.14
CA ASP A 874 -10.46 -6.36 -51.16
C ASP A 874 -9.84 -7.78 -51.19
N LYS A 875 -8.73 -7.90 -51.93
CA LYS A 875 -8.05 -9.17 -52.18
C LYS A 875 -7.35 -9.69 -50.93
N ASP A 876 -6.70 -8.81 -50.18
CA ASP A 876 -5.95 -9.17 -48.97
C ASP A 876 -6.93 -9.53 -47.84
N SER A 877 -8.06 -8.81 -47.78
CA SER A 877 -9.21 -9.12 -46.94
C SER A 877 -9.81 -10.52 -47.17
N LYS A 878 -9.95 -10.96 -48.43
CA LYS A 878 -10.40 -12.33 -48.76
C LYS A 878 -9.41 -13.40 -48.33
N ILE A 879 -8.10 -13.14 -48.50
CA ILE A 879 -7.03 -14.04 -48.07
C ILE A 879 -7.03 -14.16 -46.55
N LEU A 880 -7.14 -13.04 -45.85
CA LEU A 880 -7.15 -12.97 -44.40
C LEU A 880 -8.37 -13.69 -43.80
N ARG A 881 -9.58 -13.44 -44.33
CA ARG A 881 -10.80 -14.19 -43.95
C ARG A 881 -10.61 -15.69 -44.16
N LYS A 882 -10.03 -16.12 -45.30
CA LYS A 882 -9.76 -17.55 -45.57
C LYS A 882 -8.77 -18.15 -44.57
N ARG A 883 -7.72 -17.40 -44.18
CA ARG A 883 -6.74 -17.85 -43.18
C ARG A 883 -7.35 -17.97 -41.79
N ILE A 884 -8.20 -17.03 -41.39
CA ILE A 884 -9.01 -17.11 -40.16
C ILE A 884 -9.86 -18.39 -40.14
N HIS A 885 -10.61 -18.64 -41.22
CA HIS A 885 -11.47 -19.82 -41.32
C HIS A 885 -10.65 -21.13 -41.33
N ASN A 886 -9.46 -21.14 -41.92
CA ASN A 886 -8.58 -22.31 -41.88
C ASN A 886 -8.00 -22.56 -40.48
N ALA A 887 -7.60 -21.52 -39.75
CA ALA A 887 -7.14 -21.65 -38.37
C ALA A 887 -8.25 -22.19 -37.47
N LEU A 888 -9.49 -21.74 -37.66
CA LEU A 888 -10.68 -22.25 -36.98
C LEU A 888 -10.99 -23.72 -37.26
N LYS A 889 -10.65 -24.24 -38.44
CA LYS A 889 -10.86 -25.66 -38.80
C LYS A 889 -9.83 -26.61 -38.21
N ASN A 890 -8.69 -26.11 -37.77
CA ASN A 890 -7.64 -26.93 -37.19
C ASN A 890 -8.00 -27.28 -35.73
N ALA A 891 -8.38 -28.53 -35.47
CA ALA A 891 -8.78 -29.00 -34.15
C ALA A 891 -7.64 -28.96 -33.13
N ASP A 892 -6.40 -29.11 -33.58
CA ASP A 892 -5.19 -29.13 -32.74
C ASP A 892 -4.64 -27.72 -32.48
N PHE A 893 -5.34 -26.67 -32.89
CA PHE A 893 -4.87 -25.30 -32.69
C PHE A 893 -4.93 -24.94 -31.18
N PRO A 894 -3.79 -24.67 -30.52
CA PRO A 894 -3.79 -24.29 -29.11
C PRO A 894 -4.56 -22.98 -28.92
N ASN A 895 -5.47 -22.98 -27.96
CA ASN A 895 -6.34 -21.86 -27.63
C ASN A 895 -7.37 -21.47 -28.71
N ARG A 896 -7.88 -22.45 -29.47
CA ARG A 896 -8.95 -22.31 -30.49
C ARG A 896 -10.16 -21.50 -30.01
N GLN A 897 -10.46 -21.53 -28.71
CA GLN A 897 -11.50 -20.73 -28.06
C GLN A 897 -11.39 -19.22 -28.38
N HIS A 898 -10.20 -18.63 -28.42
CA HIS A 898 -10.03 -17.19 -28.72
C HIS A 898 -10.46 -16.84 -30.14
N LEU A 899 -10.21 -17.73 -31.11
CA LEU A 899 -10.65 -17.53 -32.49
C LEU A 899 -12.17 -17.66 -32.64
N ILE A 900 -12.79 -18.56 -31.89
CA ILE A 900 -14.26 -18.72 -31.88
C ILE A 900 -14.92 -17.45 -31.33
N ARG A 901 -14.39 -16.89 -30.23
CA ARG A 901 -14.88 -15.62 -29.64
C ARG A 901 -14.70 -14.42 -30.55
N MET A 902 -13.55 -14.35 -31.23
CA MET A 902 -13.27 -13.32 -32.24
C MET A 902 -14.37 -13.27 -33.33
N LEU A 903 -14.92 -14.41 -33.76
CA LEU A 903 -16.02 -14.43 -34.73
C LEU A 903 -17.28 -13.71 -34.22
N GLY A 904 -17.59 -13.82 -32.93
CA GLY A 904 -18.73 -13.15 -32.31
C GLY A 904 -18.55 -11.64 -32.15
N ARG A 905 -17.31 -11.17 -32.00
CA ARG A 905 -16.96 -9.75 -31.78
C ARG A 905 -16.73 -8.92 -33.04
N ALA A 906 -16.70 -9.54 -34.22
CA ALA A 906 -16.52 -8.80 -35.46
C ALA A 906 -17.78 -7.98 -35.81
N ASP A 907 -17.60 -6.79 -36.42
CA ASP A 907 -18.68 -5.87 -36.84
C ASP A 907 -19.75 -6.50 -37.76
N ASP A 908 -19.47 -7.68 -38.31
CA ASP A 908 -20.40 -8.49 -39.10
C ASP A 908 -21.21 -9.45 -38.20
N CYS A 909 -21.56 -9.02 -36.99
CA CYS A 909 -22.28 -9.79 -35.98
C CYS A 909 -23.70 -10.19 -36.40
N GLN A 910 -24.23 -9.60 -37.49
CA GLN A 910 -25.50 -10.00 -38.11
C GLN A 910 -25.33 -10.93 -39.32
N ASN A 911 -24.11 -11.33 -39.70
CA ASN A 911 -23.89 -12.19 -40.86
C ASN A 911 -24.38 -13.63 -40.59
N PRO A 912 -25.39 -14.13 -41.32
CA PRO A 912 -25.91 -15.50 -41.15
C PRO A 912 -24.84 -16.58 -41.31
N LYS A 913 -23.74 -16.28 -42.03
CA LYS A 913 -22.61 -17.21 -42.19
C LYS A 913 -21.82 -17.41 -40.89
N ASN A 914 -21.61 -16.36 -40.09
CA ASN A 914 -20.89 -16.47 -38.82
C ASN A 914 -21.70 -17.26 -37.80
N LEU A 915 -23.03 -17.02 -37.71
CA LEU A 915 -23.95 -17.81 -36.90
C LEU A 915 -23.90 -19.31 -37.25
N GLY A 916 -23.94 -19.63 -38.55
CA GLY A 916 -23.85 -21.01 -39.03
C GLY A 916 -22.50 -21.67 -38.75
N GLU A 917 -21.41 -20.92 -38.64
CA GLU A 917 -20.10 -21.45 -38.27
C GLU A 917 -19.93 -21.58 -36.75
N ILE A 918 -20.34 -20.59 -35.97
CA ILE A 918 -20.33 -20.63 -34.50
C ILE A 918 -21.16 -21.82 -34.00
N LYS A 919 -22.34 -22.07 -34.59
CA LYS A 919 -23.20 -23.22 -34.27
C LYS A 919 -22.48 -24.56 -34.40
N LYS A 920 -21.51 -24.71 -35.33
CA LYS A 920 -20.77 -25.97 -35.48
C LYS A 920 -19.89 -26.26 -34.28
N PHE A 921 -19.38 -25.24 -33.59
CA PHE A 921 -18.52 -25.40 -32.43
C PHE A 921 -19.27 -25.80 -31.16
N LEU A 922 -20.60 -25.59 -31.12
CA LEU A 922 -21.45 -26.15 -30.06
C LEU A 922 -21.47 -27.69 -30.06
N GLN A 923 -21.09 -28.33 -31.17
CA GLN A 923 -21.01 -29.79 -31.31
C GLN A 923 -19.57 -30.31 -31.14
N SER A 924 -18.65 -29.49 -30.65
CA SER A 924 -17.25 -29.87 -30.43
C SER A 924 -17.13 -30.82 -29.24
N ASP A 925 -16.32 -31.87 -29.35
CA ASP A 925 -16.00 -32.77 -28.21
C ASP A 925 -15.24 -32.03 -27.09
N VAL A 926 -14.54 -30.95 -27.44
CA VAL A 926 -13.82 -30.06 -26.51
C VAL A 926 -14.77 -29.02 -25.92
N TRP A 927 -14.97 -29.03 -24.60
CA TRP A 927 -15.95 -28.19 -23.92
C TRP A 927 -15.58 -26.70 -23.94
N GLU A 928 -14.29 -26.35 -23.96
CA GLU A 928 -13.80 -24.98 -24.06
C GLU A 928 -14.23 -24.34 -25.39
N SER A 929 -14.29 -25.14 -26.46
CA SER A 929 -14.77 -24.67 -27.76
C SER A 929 -16.28 -24.48 -27.76
N ARG A 930 -17.04 -25.32 -27.04
CA ARG A 930 -18.49 -25.14 -26.86
C ARG A 930 -18.79 -23.89 -26.04
N ALA A 931 -18.09 -23.69 -24.91
CA ALA A 931 -18.22 -22.50 -24.07
C ALA A 931 -17.88 -21.21 -24.85
N ALA A 932 -16.80 -21.22 -25.63
CA ALA A 932 -16.43 -20.09 -26.48
C ALA A 932 -17.46 -19.80 -27.58
N ALA A 933 -18.13 -20.82 -28.11
CA ALA A 933 -19.20 -20.66 -29.09
C ALA A 933 -20.44 -20.04 -28.47
N VAL A 934 -20.80 -20.45 -27.26
CA VAL A 934 -21.86 -19.83 -26.44
C VAL A 934 -21.55 -18.35 -26.19
N GLU A 935 -20.34 -18.03 -25.74
CA GLU A 935 -19.89 -16.64 -25.56
C GLU A 935 -19.93 -15.84 -26.87
N ALA A 936 -19.51 -16.43 -27.99
CA ALA A 936 -19.55 -15.79 -29.30
C ALA A 936 -20.99 -15.50 -29.77
N LEU A 937 -21.95 -16.39 -29.47
CA LEU A 937 -23.37 -16.15 -29.71
C LEU A 937 -23.91 -15.03 -28.82
N GLY A 938 -23.46 -14.90 -27.57
CA GLY A 938 -23.86 -13.79 -26.69
C GLY A 938 -23.38 -12.41 -27.15
N TYR A 939 -22.26 -12.33 -27.86
CA TYR A 939 -21.85 -11.07 -28.49
C TYR A 939 -22.73 -10.69 -29.69
N ILE A 940 -23.41 -11.66 -30.30
CA ILE A 940 -24.32 -11.46 -31.42
C ILE A 940 -25.71 -11.10 -30.88
N LYS A 941 -26.01 -9.80 -30.81
CA LYS A 941 -27.33 -9.27 -30.41
C LYS A 941 -28.40 -9.53 -31.47
N HIS A 942 -28.78 -10.80 -31.70
CA HIS A 942 -29.73 -11.24 -32.72
C HIS A 942 -30.63 -12.38 -32.22
N GLU A 943 -31.93 -12.35 -32.57
CA GLU A 943 -32.96 -13.32 -32.13
C GLU A 943 -32.59 -14.78 -32.39
N LYS A 944 -32.14 -15.12 -33.60
CA LYS A 944 -31.62 -16.46 -33.93
C LYS A 944 -30.45 -16.95 -33.07
N ALA A 945 -29.64 -16.07 -32.49
CA ALA A 945 -28.57 -16.49 -31.58
C ALA A 945 -29.16 -16.95 -30.24
N LYS A 946 -30.21 -16.27 -29.78
CA LYS A 946 -31.01 -16.65 -28.61
C LYS A 946 -31.69 -18.00 -28.82
N ASP A 947 -32.35 -18.22 -29.95
CA ASP A 947 -32.97 -19.52 -30.28
C ASP A 947 -31.95 -20.67 -30.21
N ILE A 948 -30.75 -20.46 -30.76
CA ILE A 948 -29.67 -21.46 -30.73
C ILE A 948 -29.21 -21.74 -29.30
N LEU A 949 -29.17 -20.74 -28.43
CA LEU A 949 -28.77 -20.90 -27.03
C LEU A 949 -29.84 -21.62 -26.19
N GLU A 950 -31.13 -21.33 -26.44
CA GLU A 950 -32.27 -21.99 -25.78
C GLU A 950 -32.40 -23.47 -26.17
N ASP A 951 -31.97 -23.84 -27.38
CA ASP A 951 -31.98 -25.23 -27.88
C ASP A 951 -30.86 -26.13 -27.30
N ILE A 952 -29.94 -25.60 -26.48
CA ILE A 952 -28.83 -26.37 -25.91
C ILE A 952 -29.31 -27.22 -24.72
N ASP A 953 -29.13 -28.54 -24.79
CA ASP A 953 -29.42 -29.44 -23.67
C ASP A 953 -28.38 -29.30 -22.54
N LEU A 954 -28.78 -28.60 -21.47
CA LEU A 954 -27.92 -28.32 -20.32
C LEU A 954 -27.74 -29.52 -19.38
N SER A 955 -28.55 -30.56 -19.49
CA SER A 955 -28.60 -31.67 -18.52
C SER A 955 -27.34 -32.53 -18.51
N GLN A 956 -26.70 -32.70 -19.67
CA GLN A 956 -25.46 -33.48 -19.85
C GLN A 956 -24.23 -32.63 -20.21
N GLU A 957 -24.36 -31.30 -20.18
CA GLU A 957 -23.26 -30.42 -20.55
C GLU A 957 -22.21 -30.21 -19.45
N HIS A 958 -21.01 -29.81 -19.89
CA HIS A 958 -19.93 -29.40 -19.00
C HIS A 958 -20.36 -28.18 -18.16
N PRO A 959 -20.07 -28.13 -16.84
CA PRO A 959 -20.57 -27.07 -15.96
C PRO A 959 -20.31 -25.65 -16.47
N ARG A 960 -19.12 -25.40 -17.05
CA ARG A 960 -18.80 -24.08 -17.60
C ARG A 960 -19.58 -23.68 -18.86
N VAL A 961 -19.98 -24.65 -19.68
CA VAL A 961 -20.84 -24.37 -20.85
C VAL A 961 -22.24 -24.02 -20.36
N ARG A 962 -22.74 -24.76 -19.36
CA ARG A 962 -24.02 -24.49 -18.70
C ARG A 962 -24.09 -23.08 -18.12
N THR A 963 -23.11 -22.72 -17.30
CA THR A 963 -23.03 -21.38 -16.69
C THR A 963 -22.99 -20.27 -17.76
N ALA A 964 -22.25 -20.48 -18.85
CA ALA A 964 -22.18 -19.50 -19.94
C ALA A 964 -23.53 -19.32 -20.65
N VAL A 965 -24.27 -20.41 -20.93
CA VAL A 965 -25.59 -20.34 -21.59
C VAL A 965 -26.59 -19.62 -20.70
N GLU A 966 -26.65 -20.00 -19.43
CA GLU A 966 -27.58 -19.42 -18.45
C GLU A 966 -27.30 -17.93 -18.21
N SER A 967 -26.03 -17.55 -18.11
CA SER A 967 -25.60 -16.15 -17.95
C SER A 967 -26.02 -15.31 -19.16
N ILE A 968 -25.82 -15.79 -20.38
CA ILE A 968 -26.12 -15.04 -21.60
C ILE A 968 -27.63 -14.93 -21.84
N LEU A 969 -28.41 -16.00 -21.64
CA LEU A 969 -29.88 -15.96 -21.81
C LEU A 969 -30.58 -15.09 -20.76
N SER A 970 -29.93 -14.83 -19.63
CA SER A 970 -30.44 -13.93 -18.60
C SER A 970 -30.22 -12.44 -18.89
N LYS A 971 -29.33 -12.10 -19.82
CA LYS A 971 -29.04 -10.74 -20.32
C LYS A 971 -29.86 -10.46 -21.58
#